data_AF-S3DIM0-F1
#
_entry.id   AF-S3DIM0-F1
#
_cell.length_a   1.000
_cell.length_b   1.000
_cell.length_c   1.000
_cell.angle_alpha   90.00
_cell.angle_beta   90.00
_cell.angle_gamma   90.00
#
_symmetry.space_group_name_H-M   'P 1'
#
loop_
_entity.id
_entity.type
_entity.pdbx_description
1 polymer ?
#
loop_
_entity_poly.entity_id
_entity_poly.type
_entity_poly.pdbx_seq_one_letter_code
_entity_poly.pdbx_strand_id
1 'polypeptide(L)'
;MKTHGTSTSTCRRISIPPTTHFVLQAIWKAKQGSPSHAAAAAAPPLPCSRRPSASAPHSDRGGFWPQSTTTSSLTRRRASGSGPHKSSSPPPPPPSSNSLPAKHPTRIIDEPVFYPTHKVSSQNRISRLHLVSFAFLAIVIIFQFILATNDSPKSTTSPHNSYSRPYSPSADSFEAPTCANPRPFYTEAPTSRPRKMALSAEAERIAAEFEFNDSNVNRAVLEFVAEMNEGLEKNATYMSQIPTYVTGVPNGTEKGLYLAVDLGGTNFRVCSINLHGDTTFSITQSKVAIPRELMVANTAQELFSFLAKQIELFLKEHHNDHFEASIKRRQTISSPEGYRDENFFRLGFTFSFPVHQVGINKGNLIRWTKGFGIADAVGQDVCGMLQKEIDNLKLPVKVAALVNDTVGTLMARSYTSPGKTSTLLGAIFGTGTNGAYVEKLSKITKDMEGEFDSSTGLMVVNTEWGSFDNGLKVLPNTKYDEILDKDSINPGIQMFEKRVSGMFLGEILRTVLVEMLKNSSISLFRDDTSANNDYHSTTEIKRDAAIYKQWGVDSSILSVAEADNSSGLKTLRQFIEKDLGVLAASLEDAQAVKTIAHAIAVRAARLAGVALAGVVLQTGRLDKPGSEPGPKSAAAIAQDVKSGKLAEAASATANKLADTAGLAVNEDEIVDIGVDGSLVEFYPGFEDYMREAIRATEGIGATGERKIRIGIAKDGSGVGAALIALVAAQMEKSASSTK
;
A
#
# COMPACT_ATOMS: atom_id res chain seq x y z
N MET A 1 62.42 30.48 28.20
CA MET A 1 63.81 30.04 28.44
C MET A 1 63.79 29.04 29.59
N LYS A 2 64.14 27.75 29.36
CA LYS A 2 64.42 26.66 30.34
C LYS A 2 63.31 26.27 31.38
N THR A 3 62.62 25.12 31.28
CA THR A 3 62.91 23.74 31.83
C THR A 3 62.93 23.64 33.37
N HIS A 4 62.26 22.73 34.13
CA HIS A 4 61.41 21.52 33.95
C HIS A 4 60.54 21.33 35.25
N GLY A 5 59.64 20.35 35.50
CA GLY A 5 59.04 19.22 34.74
C GLY A 5 58.53 18.07 35.67
N THR A 6 57.60 17.20 35.22
CA THR A 6 57.06 15.96 35.87
C THR A 6 56.28 16.07 37.21
N SER A 7 55.27 15.26 37.57
CA SER A 7 54.43 14.21 36.92
C SER A 7 53.21 13.88 37.84
N THR A 8 52.01 13.54 37.32
CA THR A 8 51.27 12.28 37.63
C THR A 8 49.80 12.23 37.15
N SER A 9 49.48 11.13 36.46
CA SER A 9 48.18 10.42 36.30
C SER A 9 46.84 11.19 36.26
N THR A 10 46.14 11.08 35.13
CA THR A 10 44.68 11.28 35.03
C THR A 10 44.02 10.02 34.49
N CYS A 11 43.01 9.50 35.18
CA CYS A 11 42.25 8.34 34.74
C CYS A 11 41.17 8.76 33.72
N ARG A 12 41.22 8.24 32.49
CA ARG A 12 40.11 8.36 31.52
C ARG A 12 39.50 6.99 31.26
N ARG A 13 38.19 6.87 31.50
CA ARG A 13 37.38 5.73 31.04
C ARG A 13 37.28 5.78 29.51
N ILE A 14 37.49 4.64 28.87
CA ILE A 14 37.19 4.43 27.45
C ILE A 14 35.77 3.87 27.36
N SER A 15 34.88 4.58 26.65
CA SER A 15 33.53 4.12 26.37
C SER A 15 33.52 3.35 25.05
N ILE A 16 33.18 2.06 25.10
CA ILE A 16 33.04 1.18 23.93
C ILE A 16 31.60 1.28 23.40
N PRO A 17 31.36 1.41 22.08
CA PRO A 17 30.01 1.49 21.52
C PRO A 17 29.29 0.13 21.54
N PRO A 18 27.97 0.07 21.82
CA PRO A 18 27.25 -1.19 21.98
C PRO A 18 26.69 -1.74 20.65
N THR A 19 27.49 -2.50 19.91
CA THR A 19 27.01 -3.38 18.83
C THR A 19 27.00 -4.85 19.27
N THR A 20 26.20 -5.19 20.28
CA THR A 20 25.88 -6.60 20.63
C THR A 20 24.66 -6.73 21.55
N HIS A 21 23.48 -6.39 21.02
CA HIS A 21 22.21 -6.60 21.74
C HIS A 21 21.05 -7.11 20.85
N PHE A 22 21.33 -8.16 20.07
CA PHE A 22 20.29 -8.89 19.31
C PHE A 22 20.45 -10.43 19.27
N VAL A 23 21.26 -11.01 20.15
CA VAL A 23 21.51 -12.48 20.19
C VAL A 23 21.09 -13.13 21.54
N LEU A 24 20.62 -12.34 22.52
CA LEU A 24 20.23 -12.83 23.86
C LEU A 24 18.75 -12.65 24.22
N GLN A 25 17.84 -12.86 23.26
CA GLN A 25 16.42 -13.15 23.56
C GLN A 25 15.89 -14.44 22.90
N ALA A 26 16.63 -15.07 21.99
CA ALA A 26 16.18 -16.28 21.29
C ALA A 26 16.41 -17.62 22.07
N ILE A 27 17.13 -17.60 23.19
CA ILE A 27 17.57 -18.83 23.89
C ILE A 27 16.74 -19.12 25.17
N TRP A 28 15.84 -18.22 25.60
CA TRP A 28 15.04 -18.39 26.83
C TRP A 28 13.57 -18.81 26.61
N LYS A 29 13.17 -19.17 25.38
CA LYS A 29 11.79 -19.61 25.05
C LYS A 29 11.66 -21.00 24.40
N ALA A 30 12.71 -21.83 24.48
CA ALA A 30 12.74 -23.16 23.87
C ALA A 30 13.16 -24.29 24.83
N LYS A 31 12.71 -24.25 26.09
CA LYS A 31 13.01 -25.34 27.06
C LYS A 31 11.93 -25.57 28.14
N GLN A 32 10.71 -25.90 27.68
CA GLN A 32 9.60 -26.52 28.41
C GLN A 32 8.45 -26.69 27.39
N GLY A 33 7.88 -27.87 27.10
CA GLY A 33 8.29 -29.24 27.37
C GLY A 33 7.45 -30.20 26.51
N SER A 34 7.98 -31.37 26.14
CA SER A 34 7.23 -32.44 25.44
C SER A 34 6.84 -33.57 26.41
N PRO A 35 5.74 -34.31 26.14
CA PRO A 35 5.09 -35.16 27.14
C PRO A 35 5.57 -36.62 27.15
N SER A 36 5.38 -37.33 28.27
CA SER A 36 5.44 -38.79 28.32
C SER A 36 4.58 -39.44 29.43
N HIS A 37 3.82 -40.45 29.00
CA HIS A 37 3.28 -41.63 29.71
C HIS A 37 2.56 -41.54 31.09
N ALA A 38 1.22 -41.70 30.99
CA ALA A 38 0.42 -42.83 31.49
C ALA A 38 0.62 -43.43 32.90
N ALA A 39 -0.45 -43.36 33.71
CA ALA A 39 -0.90 -44.43 34.63
C ALA A 39 -2.42 -44.29 34.90
N ALA A 40 -3.07 -45.35 35.37
CA ALA A 40 -4.53 -45.46 35.48
C ALA A 40 -5.08 -45.10 36.88
N ALA A 41 -6.37 -44.73 36.98
CA ALA A 41 -7.41 -45.51 37.67
C ALA A 41 -8.74 -44.74 37.92
N ALA A 42 -9.81 -45.53 38.10
CA ALA A 42 -11.08 -45.21 38.77
C ALA A 42 -12.13 -44.30 38.10
N ALA A 43 -13.33 -44.88 37.97
CA ALA A 43 -14.65 -44.28 37.77
C ALA A 43 -15.66 -45.17 38.54
N PRO A 44 -16.97 -44.86 38.68
CA PRO A 44 -17.70 -43.59 38.56
C PRO A 44 -18.38 -43.28 39.95
N PRO A 45 -19.65 -42.79 40.16
CA PRO A 45 -20.90 -42.90 39.39
C PRO A 45 -21.64 -41.58 39.04
N LEU A 46 -22.61 -41.72 38.12
CA LEU A 46 -23.68 -40.75 37.81
C LEU A 46 -24.78 -40.77 38.91
N PRO A 47 -25.70 -39.79 38.95
CA PRO A 47 -26.95 -39.91 38.18
C PRO A 47 -27.43 -38.58 37.55
N CYS A 48 -28.49 -38.44 36.74
CA CYS A 48 -29.18 -39.24 35.72
C CYS A 48 -30.56 -38.56 35.52
N SER A 49 -30.88 -38.11 34.30
CA SER A 49 -32.24 -37.85 33.76
C SER A 49 -33.15 -36.74 34.36
N ARG A 50 -33.71 -35.86 33.50
CA ARG A 50 -35.13 -35.94 33.03
C ARG A 50 -35.53 -34.81 32.06
N ARG A 51 -36.28 -35.20 31.03
CA ARG A 51 -37.29 -34.47 30.22
C ARG A 51 -38.51 -35.43 30.16
N PRO A 52 -39.68 -35.06 29.59
CA PRO A 52 -40.34 -33.76 29.44
C PRO A 52 -41.80 -33.79 30.00
N SER A 53 -42.54 -32.67 29.94
CA SER A 53 -44.02 -32.71 29.91
C SER A 53 -44.62 -31.41 29.35
N ALA A 54 -45.78 -31.50 28.72
CA ALA A 54 -46.53 -30.40 28.13
C ALA A 54 -47.86 -30.17 28.87
N SER A 55 -48.39 -28.94 28.83
CA SER A 55 -49.84 -28.68 28.95
C SER A 55 -50.22 -27.21 28.67
N ALA A 56 -51.12 -27.02 27.70
CA ALA A 56 -52.17 -25.99 27.70
C ALA A 56 -53.47 -26.67 28.25
N PRO A 57 -54.72 -26.11 28.28
CA PRO A 57 -55.28 -24.99 27.49
C PRO A 57 -56.37 -24.10 28.19
N HIS A 58 -57.23 -23.44 27.39
CA HIS A 58 -58.43 -22.62 27.69
C HIS A 58 -58.19 -21.16 28.16
N SER A 59 -58.96 -20.13 27.78
CA SER A 59 -60.02 -19.89 26.74
C SER A 59 -60.27 -18.34 26.64
N ASP A 60 -61.19 -17.70 25.89
CA ASP A 60 -62.32 -18.11 25.02
C ASP A 60 -62.72 -16.98 24.00
N ARG A 61 -63.56 -17.33 23.00
CA ARG A 61 -64.57 -16.53 22.23
C ARG A 61 -64.26 -15.25 21.39
N GLY A 62 -64.68 -15.36 20.11
CA GLY A 62 -65.45 -14.33 19.35
C GLY A 62 -64.68 -13.54 18.27
N GLY A 63 -65.00 -13.55 16.96
CA GLY A 63 -65.98 -14.31 16.18
C GLY A 63 -67.11 -13.45 15.59
N PHE A 64 -67.01 -13.04 14.31
CA PHE A 64 -68.11 -12.96 13.31
C PHE A 64 -67.62 -12.55 11.90
N TRP A 65 -68.22 -13.13 10.85
CA TRP A 65 -68.13 -12.80 9.40
C TRP A 65 -69.55 -12.43 8.91
N PRO A 66 -69.73 -11.64 7.83
CA PRO A 66 -70.01 -12.23 6.49
C PRO A 66 -69.32 -11.46 5.33
N GLN A 67 -68.82 -12.04 4.24
CA GLN A 67 -69.35 -12.94 3.17
C GLN A 67 -70.10 -12.24 2.00
N SER A 68 -69.44 -12.25 0.83
CA SER A 68 -70.01 -12.28 -0.56
C SER A 68 -70.80 -11.04 -1.04
N THR A 69 -70.96 -10.71 -2.34
CA THR A 69 -70.95 -11.46 -3.62
C THR A 69 -70.54 -10.60 -4.84
N THR A 70 -70.09 -11.26 -5.94
CA THR A 70 -70.26 -11.00 -7.42
C THR A 70 -70.63 -9.58 -7.99
N THR A 71 -70.28 -9.13 -9.22
CA THR A 71 -70.12 -9.82 -10.54
C THR A 71 -69.52 -8.91 -11.64
N SER A 72 -68.72 -9.50 -12.56
CA SER A 72 -68.59 -9.28 -14.04
C SER A 72 -68.73 -7.92 -14.79
N SER A 73 -67.83 -7.78 -15.79
CA SER A 73 -68.07 -7.44 -17.23
C SER A 73 -67.80 -6.03 -17.83
N LEU A 74 -66.68 -5.96 -18.58
CA LEU A 74 -66.54 -5.67 -20.03
C LEU A 74 -67.03 -4.35 -20.71
N THR A 75 -66.22 -3.94 -21.70
CA THR A 75 -66.50 -3.10 -22.91
C THR A 75 -66.80 -1.59 -22.76
N ARG A 76 -66.49 -0.69 -23.71
CA ARG A 76 -65.44 -0.57 -24.78
C ARG A 76 -65.53 0.84 -25.43
N ARG A 77 -64.43 1.32 -26.06
CA ARG A 77 -64.33 2.26 -27.22
C ARG A 77 -64.48 3.81 -27.06
N ARG A 78 -63.40 4.48 -27.53
CA ARG A 78 -63.32 5.58 -28.56
C ARG A 78 -63.84 7.01 -28.20
N ALA A 79 -63.29 8.11 -28.74
CA ALA A 79 -62.13 8.33 -29.63
C ALA A 79 -61.70 9.83 -29.76
N SER A 80 -60.55 10.05 -30.42
CA SER A 80 -60.08 11.26 -31.15
C SER A 80 -59.59 12.47 -30.33
N GLY A 81 -58.61 13.27 -30.77
CA GLY A 81 -57.66 13.20 -31.91
C GLY A 81 -56.84 14.51 -31.96
N SER A 82 -55.51 14.53 -32.20
CA SER A 82 -54.87 14.69 -33.53
C SER A 82 -53.37 15.05 -33.33
N GLY A 83 -52.50 14.80 -34.33
CA GLY A 83 -51.09 15.25 -34.36
C GLY A 83 -50.85 16.25 -35.51
N PRO A 84 -49.70 16.28 -36.23
CA PRO A 84 -48.46 15.51 -36.06
C PRO A 84 -47.13 16.30 -36.31
N HIS A 85 -45.96 15.65 -36.19
CA HIS A 85 -44.83 15.79 -37.14
C HIS A 85 -43.88 14.57 -37.06
N LYS A 86 -43.10 14.30 -38.13
CA LYS A 86 -42.26 13.09 -38.32
C LYS A 86 -40.87 13.42 -38.87
N SER A 87 -39.88 12.56 -38.57
CA SER A 87 -38.72 12.29 -39.46
C SER A 87 -38.04 10.95 -39.12
N SER A 88 -37.87 10.05 -40.09
CA SER A 88 -37.12 8.79 -39.95
C SER A 88 -36.71 8.23 -41.32
N SER A 89 -35.47 7.73 -41.46
CA SER A 89 -34.86 7.28 -42.73
C SER A 89 -34.63 5.75 -42.78
N PRO A 90 -34.45 5.11 -43.96
CA PRO A 90 -34.56 3.65 -44.13
C PRO A 90 -33.22 2.88 -44.19
N PRO A 91 -33.23 1.53 -44.12
CA PRO A 91 -32.04 0.66 -44.22
C PRO A 91 -31.72 0.16 -45.66
N PRO A 92 -30.49 -0.33 -45.93
CA PRO A 92 -30.04 -0.83 -47.24
C PRO A 92 -30.26 -2.36 -47.48
N PRO A 93 -30.12 -2.85 -48.74
CA PRO A 93 -30.47 -4.23 -49.15
C PRO A 93 -29.28 -5.23 -49.15
N PRO A 94 -29.53 -6.56 -49.31
CA PRO A 94 -28.50 -7.60 -49.33
C PRO A 94 -28.01 -7.96 -50.76
N PRO A 95 -26.77 -8.48 -50.91
CA PRO A 95 -26.28 -9.07 -52.16
C PRO A 95 -26.28 -10.62 -52.17
N SER A 96 -26.22 -11.18 -53.37
CA SER A 96 -26.46 -12.59 -53.72
C SER A 96 -25.20 -13.46 -53.85
N SER A 97 -25.40 -14.79 -53.84
CA SER A 97 -24.41 -15.84 -54.05
C SER A 97 -23.86 -15.96 -55.48
N ASN A 98 -22.62 -16.42 -55.64
CA ASN A 98 -22.20 -17.25 -56.80
C ASN A 98 -21.00 -18.18 -56.50
N SER A 99 -21.02 -19.33 -57.19
CA SER A 99 -20.11 -20.49 -57.30
C SER A 99 -18.67 -20.19 -57.85
N LEU A 100 -17.61 -21.01 -57.83
CA LEU A 100 -17.30 -22.44 -57.46
C LEU A 100 -15.73 -22.63 -57.31
N PRO A 101 -15.05 -23.82 -57.30
CA PRO A 101 -13.98 -24.09 -56.31
C PRO A 101 -12.56 -24.36 -56.87
N ALA A 102 -11.59 -24.57 -55.97
CA ALA A 102 -10.28 -25.21 -56.25
C ALA A 102 -9.95 -26.32 -55.23
N LYS A 103 -9.06 -27.26 -55.58
CA LYS A 103 -8.95 -28.60 -54.97
C LYS A 103 -7.80 -28.75 -53.94
N HIS A 104 -8.06 -29.62 -52.96
CA HIS A 104 -7.19 -30.57 -52.25
C HIS A 104 -5.78 -30.89 -52.84
N PRO A 105 -4.77 -31.28 -52.02
CA PRO A 105 -4.90 -32.48 -51.17
C PRO A 105 -4.30 -32.50 -49.75
N THR A 106 -4.76 -33.54 -49.05
CA THR A 106 -4.40 -34.06 -47.73
C THR A 106 -2.95 -34.54 -47.60
N ARG A 107 -2.44 -34.55 -46.35
CA ARG A 107 -1.58 -35.63 -45.87
C ARG A 107 -1.88 -35.99 -44.42
N ILE A 108 -1.93 -37.29 -44.17
CA ILE A 108 -2.16 -37.96 -42.88
C ILE A 108 -0.80 -38.16 -42.19
N ILE A 109 -0.76 -38.24 -40.85
CA ILE A 109 -0.02 -39.26 -40.04
C ILE A 109 -0.01 -38.89 -38.53
N ASP A 110 -0.73 -39.74 -37.78
CA ASP A 110 -0.45 -40.36 -36.48
C ASP A 110 -0.28 -39.58 -35.15
N GLU A 111 -0.62 -40.33 -34.09
CA GLU A 111 -0.60 -39.99 -32.66
C GLU A 111 0.81 -39.69 -32.11
N PRO A 112 0.86 -39.14 -30.88
CA PRO A 112 1.86 -39.61 -29.92
C PRO A 112 1.26 -40.10 -28.59
N VAL A 113 1.26 -41.43 -28.42
CA VAL A 113 1.91 -42.15 -27.31
C VAL A 113 1.79 -41.58 -25.88
N PHE A 114 1.10 -42.34 -25.03
CA PHE A 114 1.14 -42.25 -23.57
C PHE A 114 2.56 -42.44 -22.99
N TYR A 115 2.98 -41.56 -22.08
CA TYR A 115 3.86 -41.91 -20.95
C TYR A 115 3.40 -41.18 -19.66
N PRO A 116 3.64 -41.75 -18.46
CA PRO A 116 2.80 -41.50 -17.29
C PRO A 116 3.19 -40.27 -16.47
N THR A 117 2.18 -39.65 -15.84
CA THR A 117 2.37 -38.58 -14.86
C THR A 117 2.95 -39.11 -13.55
N HIS A 118 4.14 -38.60 -13.17
CA HIS A 118 4.71 -38.86 -11.86
C HIS A 118 3.89 -38.18 -10.76
N LYS A 119 3.30 -38.98 -9.85
CA LYS A 119 2.78 -38.48 -8.58
C LYS A 119 3.93 -38.01 -7.69
N VAL A 120 4.08 -36.70 -7.51
CA VAL A 120 4.92 -36.15 -6.44
C VAL A 120 4.10 -36.03 -5.17
N SER A 121 4.31 -36.96 -4.25
CA SER A 121 3.79 -36.90 -2.88
C SER A 121 4.67 -35.99 -2.03
N SER A 122 4.12 -34.91 -1.48
CA SER A 122 4.83 -33.99 -0.58
C SER A 122 4.94 -34.55 0.84
N GLN A 123 5.78 -35.57 1.03
CA GLN A 123 6.23 -35.97 2.37
C GLN A 123 7.67 -35.53 2.63
N ASN A 124 7.82 -34.56 3.54
CA ASN A 124 9.12 -34.08 4.01
C ASN A 124 9.94 -35.22 4.64
N ARG A 125 10.95 -35.71 3.92
CA ARG A 125 12.08 -36.47 4.48
C ARG A 125 13.39 -35.90 3.95
N ILE A 126 14.13 -35.23 4.84
CA ILE A 126 15.47 -34.74 4.54
C ILE A 126 16.37 -35.95 4.27
N SER A 127 16.90 -36.05 3.05
CA SER A 127 17.82 -37.12 2.65
C SER A 127 19.11 -37.07 3.48
N ARG A 128 19.61 -38.25 3.88
CA ARG A 128 20.90 -38.40 4.60
C ARG A 128 22.07 -37.73 3.85
N LEU A 129 21.98 -37.58 2.53
CA LEU A 129 23.00 -36.94 1.71
C LEU A 129 23.19 -35.45 2.06
N HIS A 130 22.09 -34.72 2.35
CA HIS A 130 22.18 -33.31 2.78
C HIS A 130 22.77 -33.17 4.18
N LEU A 131 22.49 -34.11 5.09
CA LEU A 131 23.04 -34.08 6.45
C LEU A 131 24.57 -34.21 6.44
N VAL A 132 25.11 -35.06 5.55
CA VAL A 132 26.56 -35.24 5.37
C VAL A 132 27.19 -33.98 4.74
N SER A 133 26.54 -33.34 3.76
CA SER A 133 27.04 -32.09 3.17
C SER A 133 27.11 -30.94 4.17
N PHE A 134 26.10 -30.77 5.03
CA PHE A 134 26.12 -29.76 6.09
C PHE A 134 27.17 -30.04 7.18
N ALA A 135 27.35 -31.30 7.57
CA ALA A 135 28.40 -31.68 8.51
C ALA A 135 29.81 -31.41 7.97
N PHE A 136 30.05 -31.70 6.68
CA PHE A 136 31.34 -31.43 6.03
C PHE A 136 31.64 -29.92 5.95
N LEU A 137 30.64 -29.11 5.59
CA LEU A 137 30.78 -27.64 5.55
C LEU A 137 31.09 -27.05 6.93
N ALA A 138 30.44 -27.54 7.99
CA ALA A 138 30.72 -27.14 9.36
C ALA A 138 32.16 -27.47 9.80
N ILE A 139 32.68 -28.66 9.44
CA ILE A 139 34.05 -29.07 9.74
C ILE A 139 35.07 -28.15 9.03
N VAL A 140 34.85 -27.80 7.76
CA VAL A 140 35.73 -26.88 7.01
C VAL A 140 35.78 -25.49 7.66
N ILE A 141 34.63 -24.96 8.10
CA ILE A 141 34.56 -23.65 8.77
C ILE A 141 35.27 -23.68 10.12
N ILE A 142 35.13 -24.76 10.90
CA ILE A 142 35.85 -24.94 12.17
C ILE A 142 37.37 -25.02 11.93
N PHE A 143 37.81 -25.73 10.89
CA PHE A 143 39.24 -25.87 10.57
C PHE A 143 39.87 -24.53 10.12
N GLN A 144 39.16 -23.74 9.34
CA GLN A 144 39.55 -22.36 8.97
C GLN A 144 39.72 -21.48 10.22
N PHE A 145 38.80 -21.57 11.18
CA PHE A 145 38.87 -20.79 12.42
C PHE A 145 40.04 -21.20 13.33
N ILE A 146 40.36 -22.50 13.40
CA ILE A 146 41.50 -22.99 14.18
C ILE A 146 42.83 -22.53 13.56
N LEU A 147 42.97 -22.59 12.23
CA LEU A 147 44.18 -22.14 11.55
C LEU A 147 44.41 -20.62 11.66
N ALA A 148 43.35 -19.81 11.76
CA ALA A 148 43.45 -18.36 11.88
C ALA A 148 43.86 -17.85 13.29
N THR A 149 43.97 -18.73 14.30
CA THR A 149 44.21 -18.33 15.71
C THR A 149 45.63 -18.58 16.23
N ASN A 150 46.50 -19.18 15.42
CA ASN A 150 47.90 -19.44 15.77
C ASN A 150 48.87 -18.70 14.84
N ASP A 151 49.06 -17.40 15.09
CA ASP A 151 50.35 -16.77 14.82
C ASP A 151 50.60 -15.61 15.79
N SER A 152 51.77 -15.63 16.44
CA SER A 152 52.27 -14.57 17.32
C SER A 152 53.70 -14.23 16.92
N PRO A 153 54.08 -12.95 16.87
CA PRO A 153 55.35 -12.55 16.28
C PRO A 153 56.54 -12.90 17.18
N LYS A 154 57.59 -13.48 16.59
CA LYS A 154 58.92 -13.58 17.21
C LYS A 154 59.99 -13.04 16.27
N SER A 155 60.79 -12.10 16.78
CA SER A 155 61.98 -11.57 16.14
C SER A 155 63.17 -12.52 16.25
N THR A 156 63.97 -12.65 15.19
CA THR A 156 65.41 -12.96 15.32
C THR A 156 66.21 -12.48 14.09
N THR A 157 67.53 -12.47 14.21
CA THR A 157 68.46 -11.57 13.48
C THR A 157 69.48 -12.29 12.58
N SER A 158 69.87 -11.65 11.45
CA SER A 158 71.15 -11.81 10.73
C SER A 158 71.44 -13.17 10.03
N PRO A 159 72.49 -13.31 9.17
CA PRO A 159 73.57 -12.37 8.82
C PRO A 159 73.87 -12.15 7.30
N HIS A 160 74.88 -11.31 7.06
CA HIS A 160 75.62 -11.02 5.82
C HIS A 160 75.70 -12.10 4.70
N ASN A 161 75.69 -11.64 3.44
CA ASN A 161 76.87 -11.84 2.59
C ASN A 161 77.03 -10.78 1.48
N SER A 162 78.28 -10.54 1.06
CA SER A 162 78.73 -9.51 0.13
C SER A 162 79.09 -10.07 -1.26
N TYR A 163 78.93 -9.31 -2.36
CA TYR A 163 79.87 -9.35 -3.51
C TYR A 163 79.82 -8.12 -4.43
N SER A 164 80.98 -7.45 -4.53
CA SER A 164 81.64 -6.70 -5.63
C SER A 164 80.91 -5.92 -6.74
N ARG A 165 81.41 -4.68 -6.97
CA ARG A 165 81.30 -3.88 -8.22
C ARG A 165 82.32 -4.31 -9.29
N PRO A 166 82.18 -3.81 -10.53
CA PRO A 166 83.33 -3.30 -11.31
C PRO A 166 83.31 -1.77 -11.58
N TYR A 167 84.49 -1.25 -11.95
CA TYR A 167 84.79 0.10 -12.48
C TYR A 167 84.76 0.07 -14.03
N SER A 168 84.80 1.13 -14.88
CA SER A 168 84.91 2.62 -14.81
C SER A 168 84.46 3.16 -16.22
N PRO A 169 84.73 4.39 -16.74
CA PRO A 169 85.44 5.59 -16.23
C PRO A 169 84.62 6.91 -16.36
N SER A 170 85.31 8.07 -16.37
CA SER A 170 84.77 9.44 -16.49
C SER A 170 85.49 10.24 -17.60
N ALA A 171 85.02 11.47 -17.87
CA ALA A 171 85.36 12.40 -18.99
C ALA A 171 84.54 12.15 -20.28
N ASP A 172 84.14 13.14 -21.08
CA ASP A 172 84.58 14.55 -21.19
C ASP A 172 83.44 15.58 -21.23
N SER A 173 83.81 16.85 -21.04
CA SER A 173 82.93 18.02 -21.20
C SER A 173 82.77 18.43 -22.68
N PHE A 174 81.52 18.57 -23.15
CA PHE A 174 81.19 19.30 -24.38
C PHE A 174 80.03 20.25 -24.13
N GLU A 175 80.21 21.51 -24.56
CA GLU A 175 79.17 22.54 -24.51
C GLU A 175 78.06 22.24 -25.52
N ALA A 176 76.81 22.24 -25.07
CA ALA A 176 75.65 22.19 -25.94
C ALA A 176 75.26 23.61 -26.40
N PRO A 177 74.94 23.83 -27.70
CA PRO A 177 74.50 25.14 -28.17
C PRO A 177 73.14 25.50 -27.56
N THR A 178 73.08 26.67 -26.92
CA THR A 178 71.86 27.19 -26.29
C THR A 178 70.82 27.62 -27.33
N CYS A 179 69.72 26.88 -27.44
CA CYS A 179 68.51 27.39 -28.08
C CYS A 179 67.88 28.49 -27.22
N ALA A 180 67.51 29.61 -27.83
CA ALA A 180 66.88 30.72 -27.11
C ALA A 180 65.45 30.34 -26.68
N ASN A 181 65.12 30.55 -25.40
CA ASN A 181 63.76 30.36 -24.90
C ASN A 181 62.78 31.30 -25.63
N PRO A 182 61.71 30.79 -26.26
CA PRO A 182 60.57 31.60 -26.62
C PRO A 182 59.99 32.26 -25.36
N ARG A 183 59.48 33.49 -25.49
CA ARG A 183 58.83 34.20 -24.37
C ARG A 183 57.67 33.34 -23.84
N PRO A 184 57.43 33.29 -22.51
CA PRO A 184 56.29 32.57 -21.97
C PRO A 184 55.00 33.14 -22.59
N PHE A 185 54.15 32.25 -23.10
CA PHE A 185 52.78 32.61 -23.43
C PHE A 185 52.10 33.17 -22.18
N TYR A 186 51.29 34.21 -22.35
CA TYR A 186 50.41 34.68 -21.28
C TYR A 186 49.37 33.58 -21.01
N THR A 187 49.64 32.72 -20.03
CA THR A 187 48.61 31.95 -19.35
C THR A 187 47.84 32.92 -18.46
N GLU A 188 46.56 33.13 -18.77
CA GLU A 188 45.63 33.69 -17.80
C GLU A 188 45.67 32.82 -16.54
N ALA A 189 45.65 33.46 -15.37
CA ALA A 189 45.69 32.73 -14.11
C ALA A 189 44.51 31.76 -14.04
N PRO A 190 44.70 30.50 -13.62
CA PRO A 190 43.59 29.56 -13.51
C PRO A 190 42.60 30.11 -12.49
N THR A 191 41.44 30.57 -12.96
CA THR A 191 40.34 30.96 -12.09
C THR A 191 39.79 29.72 -11.42
N SER A 192 40.38 29.36 -10.27
CA SER A 192 39.90 28.31 -9.38
C SER A 192 38.57 28.72 -8.77
N ARG A 193 37.49 28.62 -9.57
CA ARG A 193 36.12 28.67 -9.05
C ARG A 193 35.99 27.61 -7.96
N PRO A 194 35.47 27.94 -6.76
CA PRO A 194 35.26 26.95 -5.70
C PRO A 194 34.08 26.03 -6.06
N ARG A 195 34.32 25.06 -6.94
CA ARG A 195 33.29 24.18 -7.51
C ARG A 195 32.53 23.36 -6.46
N LYS A 196 33.21 22.93 -5.39
CA LYS A 196 32.64 22.16 -4.27
C LYS A 196 31.51 22.85 -3.49
N MET A 197 31.30 24.15 -3.71
CA MET A 197 30.17 24.87 -3.12
C MET A 197 28.96 24.94 -4.07
N ALA A 198 29.14 24.68 -5.36
CA ALA A 198 28.10 24.95 -6.36
C ALA A 198 27.04 23.85 -6.45
N LEU A 199 27.44 22.56 -6.42
CA LEU A 199 26.48 21.45 -6.53
C LEU A 199 25.69 21.26 -5.22
N SER A 200 26.36 21.27 -4.06
CA SER A 200 25.68 21.17 -2.76
C SER A 200 24.69 22.32 -2.55
N ALA A 201 25.11 23.57 -2.79
CA ALA A 201 24.24 24.73 -2.60
C ALA A 201 23.04 24.73 -3.56
N GLU A 202 23.20 24.27 -4.81
CA GLU A 202 22.07 24.14 -5.73
C GLU A 202 21.14 22.96 -5.35
N ALA A 203 21.68 21.85 -4.85
CA ALA A 203 20.87 20.76 -4.32
C ALA A 203 20.07 21.18 -3.08
N GLU A 204 20.67 21.96 -2.17
CA GLU A 204 20.00 22.59 -1.03
C GLU A 204 18.94 23.62 -1.48
N ARG A 205 19.26 24.46 -2.48
CA ARG A 205 18.33 25.45 -3.06
C ARG A 205 17.11 24.78 -3.72
N ILE A 206 17.32 23.65 -4.41
CA ILE A 206 16.24 22.85 -5.00
C ILE A 206 15.45 22.12 -3.89
N ALA A 207 16.11 21.55 -2.90
CA ALA A 207 15.45 20.90 -1.76
C ALA A 207 14.50 21.86 -1.01
N ALA A 208 14.88 23.13 -0.89
CA ALA A 208 14.02 24.18 -0.33
C ALA A 208 12.76 24.46 -1.18
N GLU A 209 12.75 24.21 -2.49
CA GLU A 209 11.52 24.31 -3.31
C GLU A 209 10.47 23.24 -2.91
N PHE A 210 10.90 22.15 -2.28
CA PHE A 210 10.02 21.07 -1.80
C PHE A 210 9.56 21.25 -0.34
N GLU A 211 9.98 22.32 0.36
CA GLU A 211 9.62 22.53 1.77
C GLU A 211 8.10 22.74 1.95
N PHE A 212 7.48 21.92 2.79
CA PHE A 212 6.05 21.99 3.09
C PHE A 212 5.82 22.23 4.59
N ASN A 213 6.14 23.44 5.04
CA ASN A 213 6.10 23.87 6.44
C ASN A 213 4.70 23.77 7.10
N ASP A 214 4.66 23.98 8.41
CA ASP A 214 3.45 23.80 9.24
C ASP A 214 2.30 24.74 8.84
N SER A 215 2.59 25.94 8.33
CA SER A 215 1.54 26.85 7.82
C SER A 215 0.89 26.32 6.55
N ASN A 216 1.69 25.73 5.65
CA ASN A 216 1.19 25.08 4.44
C ASN A 216 0.38 23.81 4.77
N VAL A 217 0.82 23.01 5.76
CA VAL A 217 0.04 21.86 6.28
C VAL A 217 -1.33 22.32 6.77
N ASN A 218 -1.40 23.33 7.64
CA ASN A 218 -2.66 23.84 8.18
C ASN A 218 -3.61 24.36 7.09
N ARG A 219 -3.10 25.15 6.14
CA ARG A 219 -3.87 25.60 4.98
C ARG A 219 -4.42 24.44 4.15
N ALA A 220 -3.60 23.43 3.91
CA ALA A 220 -4.02 22.27 3.11
C ALA A 220 -5.03 21.38 3.85
N VAL A 221 -4.93 21.22 5.19
CA VAL A 221 -5.93 20.50 6.00
C VAL A 221 -7.28 21.20 5.95
N LEU A 222 -7.31 22.54 6.06
CA LEU A 222 -8.56 23.30 5.97
C LEU A 222 -9.24 23.14 4.60
N GLU A 223 -8.47 23.15 3.52
CA GLU A 223 -9.02 22.90 2.17
C GLU A 223 -9.45 21.44 1.99
N PHE A 224 -8.70 20.48 2.52
CA PHE A 224 -9.03 19.06 2.47
C PHE A 224 -10.38 18.81 3.14
N VAL A 225 -10.61 19.39 4.34
CA VAL A 225 -11.91 19.34 5.02
C VAL A 225 -13.01 20.04 4.20
N ALA A 226 -12.70 21.14 3.50
CA ALA A 226 -13.67 21.83 2.64
C ALA A 226 -14.10 20.95 1.44
N GLU A 227 -13.15 20.39 0.68
CA GLU A 227 -13.45 19.49 -0.45
C GLU A 227 -14.10 18.17 0.01
N MET A 228 -13.76 17.65 1.19
CA MET A 228 -14.48 16.52 1.80
C MET A 228 -15.95 16.85 2.02
N ASN A 229 -16.29 18.00 2.62
CA ASN A 229 -17.69 18.39 2.82
C ASN A 229 -18.41 18.63 1.48
N GLU A 230 -17.76 19.29 0.51
CA GLU A 230 -18.36 19.49 -0.81
C GLU A 230 -18.70 18.17 -1.50
N GLY A 231 -17.79 17.19 -1.45
CA GLY A 231 -18.02 15.86 -2.01
C GLY A 231 -19.07 15.02 -1.28
N LEU A 232 -19.38 15.32 -0.01
CA LEU A 232 -20.50 14.71 0.72
C LEU A 232 -21.84 15.36 0.36
N GLU A 233 -21.84 16.63 -0.04
CA GLU A 233 -23.02 17.38 -0.48
C GLU A 233 -23.39 17.17 -1.95
N LYS A 234 -22.40 16.98 -2.84
CA LYS A 234 -22.57 17.05 -4.30
C LYS A 234 -21.79 15.96 -5.02
N ASN A 235 -22.23 15.66 -6.24
CA ASN A 235 -21.51 14.83 -7.20
C ASN A 235 -20.66 15.71 -8.14
N ALA A 236 -19.67 15.10 -8.81
CA ALA A 236 -18.75 15.76 -9.76
C ALA A 236 -17.83 16.85 -9.16
N THR A 237 -17.49 16.72 -7.88
CA THR A 237 -16.46 17.46 -7.15
C THR A 237 -15.05 16.89 -7.39
N TYR A 238 -14.00 17.57 -6.92
CA TYR A 238 -12.62 17.05 -6.95
C TYR A 238 -12.45 15.81 -6.06
N MET A 239 -12.75 15.91 -4.76
CA MET A 239 -12.90 14.75 -3.88
C MET A 239 -14.29 14.13 -4.06
N SER A 240 -14.37 12.93 -4.66
CA SER A 240 -15.65 12.33 -5.02
C SER A 240 -16.45 11.73 -3.85
N GLN A 241 -15.81 11.42 -2.72
CA GLN A 241 -16.47 10.91 -1.49
C GLN A 241 -17.51 9.80 -1.79
N ILE A 242 -17.12 8.78 -2.55
CA ILE A 242 -18.00 7.73 -3.07
C ILE A 242 -18.62 6.91 -1.92
N PRO A 243 -19.95 6.89 -1.77
CA PRO A 243 -20.63 6.02 -0.80
C PRO A 243 -20.42 4.54 -1.19
N THR A 244 -19.92 3.74 -0.25
CA THR A 244 -19.55 2.33 -0.54
C THR A 244 -20.67 1.33 -0.25
N TYR A 245 -21.79 1.79 0.32
CA TYR A 245 -22.92 0.96 0.79
C TYR A 245 -22.54 -0.04 1.90
N VAL A 246 -21.31 0.03 2.43
CA VAL A 246 -20.86 -0.72 3.60
C VAL A 246 -21.21 0.07 4.85
N THR A 247 -22.21 -0.40 5.60
CA THR A 247 -22.76 0.34 6.76
C THR A 247 -22.37 -0.22 8.13
N GLY A 248 -21.67 -1.35 8.15
CA GLY A 248 -21.07 -1.95 9.34
C GLY A 248 -19.56 -2.16 9.19
N VAL A 249 -18.83 -2.07 10.30
CA VAL A 249 -17.37 -2.26 10.37
C VAL A 249 -17.09 -3.37 11.40
N PRO A 250 -16.21 -4.35 11.10
CA PRO A 250 -16.00 -5.51 11.96
C PRO A 250 -15.31 -5.14 13.27
N ASN A 251 -15.61 -5.91 14.32
CA ASN A 251 -15.10 -5.69 15.68
C ASN A 251 -14.19 -6.83 16.19
N GLY A 252 -13.83 -7.78 15.33
CA GLY A 252 -12.94 -8.90 15.65
C GLY A 252 -13.65 -10.14 16.20
N THR A 253 -14.97 -10.09 16.44
CA THR A 253 -15.76 -11.24 16.90
C THR A 253 -16.36 -12.06 15.75
N GLU A 254 -16.21 -11.59 14.51
CA GLU A 254 -16.75 -12.21 13.31
C GLU A 254 -16.17 -13.60 13.04
N LYS A 255 -17.01 -14.54 12.59
CA LYS A 255 -16.59 -15.94 12.34
C LYS A 255 -17.07 -16.45 10.99
N GLY A 256 -16.31 -17.39 10.45
CA GLY A 256 -16.69 -18.18 9.28
C GLY A 256 -15.72 -18.07 8.12
N LEU A 257 -16.03 -18.83 7.06
CA LEU A 257 -15.19 -18.98 5.88
C LEU A 257 -15.79 -18.17 4.71
N TYR A 258 -15.03 -17.20 4.23
CA TYR A 258 -15.42 -16.26 3.18
C TYR A 258 -14.39 -16.27 2.06
N LEU A 259 -14.83 -15.96 0.84
CA LEU A 259 -13.92 -15.80 -0.30
C LEU A 259 -13.64 -14.32 -0.55
N ALA A 260 -12.46 -14.06 -1.09
CA ALA A 260 -12.11 -12.79 -1.70
C ALA A 260 -11.43 -13.04 -3.04
N VAL A 261 -11.66 -12.15 -4.00
CA VAL A 261 -10.88 -12.11 -5.24
C VAL A 261 -10.43 -10.71 -5.53
N ASP A 262 -9.23 -10.59 -6.10
CA ASP A 262 -8.51 -9.34 -6.27
C ASP A 262 -7.98 -9.25 -7.71
N LEU A 263 -8.57 -8.33 -8.49
CA LEU A 263 -8.17 -8.06 -9.87
C LEU A 263 -7.13 -6.94 -9.92
N GLY A 264 -5.88 -7.31 -9.70
CA GLY A 264 -4.74 -6.41 -9.83
C GLY A 264 -4.35 -6.12 -11.29
N GLY A 265 -3.45 -5.13 -11.48
CA GLY A 265 -2.98 -4.69 -12.81
C GLY A 265 -2.12 -5.70 -13.61
N THR A 266 -1.86 -6.89 -13.08
CA THR A 266 -0.96 -7.90 -13.70
C THR A 266 -1.27 -9.32 -13.23
N ASN A 267 -1.86 -9.47 -12.04
CA ASN A 267 -2.18 -10.76 -11.45
C ASN A 267 -3.62 -10.74 -10.95
N PHE A 268 -4.31 -11.85 -11.11
CA PHE A 268 -5.54 -12.16 -10.40
C PHE A 268 -5.21 -13.03 -9.19
N ARG A 269 -5.89 -12.79 -8.09
CA ARG A 269 -5.73 -13.57 -6.86
C ARG A 269 -7.09 -14.02 -6.33
N VAL A 270 -7.14 -15.27 -5.88
CA VAL A 270 -8.29 -15.87 -5.19
C VAL A 270 -7.83 -16.26 -3.79
N CYS A 271 -8.59 -15.85 -2.78
CA CYS A 271 -8.33 -16.14 -1.37
C CYS A 271 -9.56 -16.76 -0.71
N SER A 272 -9.34 -17.66 0.26
CA SER A 272 -10.33 -18.03 1.26
C SER A 272 -9.83 -17.65 2.65
N ILE A 273 -10.63 -16.89 3.38
CA ILE A 273 -10.29 -16.35 4.69
C ILE A 273 -11.21 -17.01 5.70
N ASN A 274 -10.61 -17.72 6.67
CA ASN A 274 -11.33 -18.29 7.81
C ASN A 274 -11.16 -17.35 9.01
N LEU A 275 -12.24 -16.68 9.40
CA LEU A 275 -12.29 -15.78 10.54
C LEU A 275 -12.58 -16.60 11.81
N HIS A 276 -11.72 -16.47 12.83
CA HIS A 276 -11.81 -17.24 14.07
C HIS A 276 -12.69 -16.54 15.15
N GLY A 277 -12.90 -15.22 14.99
CA GLY A 277 -13.67 -14.34 15.88
C GLY A 277 -13.03 -14.16 17.26
N ASP A 278 -11.71 -14.02 17.24
CA ASP A 278 -10.80 -13.68 18.34
C ASP A 278 -9.72 -12.68 17.86
N THR A 279 -10.07 -11.82 16.89
CA THR A 279 -9.19 -10.96 16.07
C THR A 279 -8.18 -11.67 15.16
N THR A 280 -8.11 -13.02 15.16
CA THR A 280 -7.22 -13.78 14.28
C THR A 280 -7.95 -14.43 13.10
N PHE A 281 -7.21 -14.76 12.05
CA PHE A 281 -7.72 -15.42 10.84
C PHE A 281 -6.68 -16.36 10.22
N SER A 282 -7.14 -17.25 9.34
CA SER A 282 -6.28 -18.06 8.45
C SER A 282 -6.57 -17.71 6.99
N ILE A 283 -5.54 -17.62 6.14
CA ILE A 283 -5.68 -17.38 4.70
C ILE A 283 -5.12 -18.58 3.92
N THR A 284 -5.89 -19.06 2.95
CA THR A 284 -5.40 -19.83 1.80
C THR A 284 -5.55 -18.98 0.55
N GLN A 285 -4.54 -18.89 -0.31
CA GLN A 285 -4.59 -18.05 -1.51
C GLN A 285 -3.85 -18.68 -2.69
N SER A 286 -4.37 -18.45 -3.91
CA SER A 286 -3.69 -18.72 -5.18
C SER A 286 -3.62 -17.45 -6.01
N LYS A 287 -2.47 -17.21 -6.65
CA LYS A 287 -2.20 -16.03 -7.48
C LYS A 287 -1.74 -16.48 -8.86
N VAL A 288 -2.32 -15.88 -9.90
CA VAL A 288 -2.06 -16.21 -11.30
C VAL A 288 -1.83 -14.93 -12.10
N ALA A 289 -0.89 -14.95 -13.04
CA ALA A 289 -0.70 -13.85 -13.97
C ALA A 289 -1.91 -13.72 -14.90
N ILE A 290 -2.32 -12.50 -15.21
CA ILE A 290 -3.37 -12.23 -16.20
C ILE A 290 -2.70 -12.24 -17.59
N PRO A 291 -3.14 -13.10 -18.53
CA PRO A 291 -2.66 -13.04 -19.90
C PRO A 291 -2.94 -11.65 -20.50
N ARG A 292 -1.95 -11.05 -21.19
CA ARG A 292 -2.04 -9.66 -21.68
C ARG A 292 -3.16 -9.49 -22.69
N GLU A 293 -3.39 -10.51 -23.50
CA GLU A 293 -4.50 -10.63 -24.45
C GLU A 293 -5.88 -10.50 -23.77
N LEU A 294 -6.03 -10.92 -22.50
CA LEU A 294 -7.27 -10.77 -21.75
C LEU A 294 -7.46 -9.38 -21.15
N MET A 295 -6.39 -8.57 -21.02
CA MET A 295 -6.48 -7.19 -20.55
C MET A 295 -7.04 -6.26 -21.63
N VAL A 296 -6.90 -6.64 -22.90
CA VAL A 296 -7.37 -5.90 -24.09
C VAL A 296 -8.24 -6.79 -24.98
N ALA A 297 -8.98 -7.72 -24.37
CA ALA A 297 -9.89 -8.62 -25.06
C ALA A 297 -10.98 -7.86 -25.83
N ASN A 298 -11.51 -8.49 -26.88
CA ASN A 298 -12.61 -7.92 -27.65
C ASN A 298 -13.91 -7.88 -26.83
N THR A 299 -14.06 -8.78 -25.87
CA THR A 299 -15.25 -8.88 -25.01
C THR A 299 -14.90 -9.06 -23.53
N ALA A 300 -15.70 -8.46 -22.66
CA ALA A 300 -15.63 -8.60 -21.20
C ALA A 300 -15.75 -10.08 -20.78
N GLN A 301 -16.56 -10.85 -21.50
CA GLN A 301 -16.78 -12.27 -21.23
C GLN A 301 -15.47 -13.07 -21.19
N GLU A 302 -14.50 -12.78 -22.05
CA GLU A 302 -13.22 -13.49 -22.08
C GLU A 302 -12.45 -13.34 -20.77
N LEU A 303 -12.36 -12.11 -20.24
CA LEU A 303 -11.75 -11.83 -18.94
C LEU A 303 -12.55 -12.46 -17.80
N PHE A 304 -13.85 -12.17 -17.69
CA PHE A 304 -14.66 -12.66 -16.57
C PHE A 304 -14.80 -14.19 -16.53
N SER A 305 -14.80 -14.86 -17.70
CA SER A 305 -14.76 -16.32 -17.79
C SER A 305 -13.42 -16.89 -17.32
N PHE A 306 -12.30 -16.21 -17.60
CA PHE A 306 -11.00 -16.55 -17.01
C PHE A 306 -11.03 -16.41 -15.48
N LEU A 307 -11.55 -15.30 -14.94
CA LEU A 307 -11.65 -15.09 -13.48
C LEU A 307 -12.48 -16.21 -12.80
N ALA A 308 -13.65 -16.53 -13.37
CA ALA A 308 -14.52 -17.59 -12.86
C ALA A 308 -13.87 -18.99 -12.90
N LYS A 309 -13.06 -19.29 -13.94
CA LYS A 309 -12.28 -20.54 -14.00
C LYS A 309 -11.19 -20.62 -12.93
N GLN A 310 -10.55 -19.50 -12.60
CA GLN A 310 -9.56 -19.48 -11.51
C GLN A 310 -10.22 -19.70 -10.13
N ILE A 311 -11.45 -19.19 -9.93
CA ILE A 311 -12.26 -19.49 -8.75
C ILE A 311 -12.62 -20.99 -8.71
N GLU A 312 -13.03 -21.59 -9.83
CA GLU A 312 -13.31 -23.03 -9.90
C GLU A 312 -12.08 -23.88 -9.53
N LEU A 313 -10.92 -23.58 -10.10
CA LEU A 313 -9.66 -24.30 -9.81
C LEU A 313 -9.30 -24.20 -8.33
N PHE A 314 -9.37 -23.00 -7.75
CA PHE A 314 -9.12 -22.76 -6.33
C PHE A 314 -10.07 -23.56 -5.42
N LEU A 315 -11.36 -23.63 -5.76
CA LEU A 315 -12.34 -24.41 -5.00
C LEU A 315 -12.06 -25.93 -5.08
N LYS A 316 -11.69 -26.44 -6.25
CA LYS A 316 -11.31 -27.86 -6.42
C LYS A 316 -10.02 -28.23 -5.70
N GLU A 317 -9.08 -27.29 -5.57
CA GLU A 317 -7.81 -27.53 -4.88
C GLU A 317 -7.95 -27.46 -3.35
N HIS A 318 -8.62 -26.43 -2.83
CA HIS A 318 -8.59 -26.10 -1.40
C HIS A 318 -9.90 -26.35 -0.66
N HIS A 319 -11.03 -26.48 -1.37
CA HIS A 319 -12.39 -26.60 -0.78
C HIS A 319 -13.20 -27.74 -1.40
N ASN A 320 -12.52 -28.80 -1.87
CA ASN A 320 -13.13 -29.84 -2.70
C ASN A 320 -14.32 -30.54 -2.03
N ASP A 321 -14.27 -30.78 -0.71
CA ASP A 321 -15.38 -31.42 0.01
C ASP A 321 -16.66 -30.56 -0.03
N HIS A 322 -16.52 -29.23 0.05
CA HIS A 322 -17.65 -28.30 -0.06
C HIS A 322 -18.14 -28.18 -1.51
N PHE A 323 -17.21 -28.14 -2.48
CA PHE A 323 -17.51 -28.18 -3.91
C PHE A 323 -18.31 -29.45 -4.27
N GLU A 324 -17.78 -30.63 -3.96
CA GLU A 324 -18.43 -31.93 -4.16
C GLU A 324 -19.77 -32.05 -3.43
N ALA A 325 -19.87 -31.58 -2.17
CA ALA A 325 -21.13 -31.59 -1.44
C ALA A 325 -22.19 -30.68 -2.06
N SER A 326 -21.80 -29.58 -2.70
CA SER A 326 -22.72 -28.70 -3.43
C SER A 326 -23.23 -29.34 -4.72
N ILE A 327 -22.34 -29.99 -5.50
CA ILE A 327 -22.70 -30.72 -6.73
C ILE A 327 -23.63 -31.90 -6.40
N LYS A 328 -23.28 -32.71 -5.40
CA LYS A 328 -24.11 -33.84 -4.93
C LYS A 328 -25.48 -33.37 -4.45
N ARG A 329 -25.56 -32.29 -3.65
CA ARG A 329 -26.86 -31.75 -3.20
C ARG A 329 -27.71 -31.20 -4.34
N ARG A 330 -27.11 -30.56 -5.36
CA ARG A 330 -27.83 -30.13 -6.56
C ARG A 330 -28.35 -31.32 -7.40
N GLN A 331 -27.70 -32.49 -7.31
CA GLN A 331 -28.15 -33.73 -7.95
C GLN A 331 -29.22 -34.49 -7.14
N THR A 332 -29.30 -34.31 -5.82
CA THR A 332 -30.17 -35.12 -4.95
C THR A 332 -31.40 -34.41 -4.37
N ILE A 333 -31.50 -33.09 -4.44
CA ILE A 333 -32.56 -32.34 -3.75
C ILE A 333 -33.72 -31.96 -4.67
N SER A 334 -34.80 -32.74 -4.52
CA SER A 334 -36.18 -32.40 -4.86
C SER A 334 -36.92 -31.86 -3.63
N SER A 335 -36.35 -30.89 -2.89
CA SER A 335 -37.02 -30.33 -1.70
C SER A 335 -38.19 -29.42 -2.11
N PRO A 336 -39.29 -29.39 -1.34
CA PRO A 336 -40.38 -28.43 -1.55
C PRO A 336 -39.97 -26.96 -1.37
N GLU A 337 -38.82 -26.72 -0.73
CA GLU A 337 -38.33 -25.39 -0.33
C GLU A 337 -37.20 -24.86 -1.22
N GLY A 338 -36.74 -25.64 -2.20
CA GLY A 338 -35.66 -25.24 -3.12
C GLY A 338 -34.24 -25.27 -2.53
N TYR A 339 -33.29 -24.82 -3.36
CA TYR A 339 -31.87 -24.74 -3.04
C TYR A 339 -31.56 -23.42 -2.31
N ARG A 340 -31.25 -23.50 -1.01
CA ARG A 340 -31.04 -22.30 -0.17
C ARG A 340 -29.65 -21.69 -0.30
N ASP A 341 -29.62 -20.35 -0.34
CA ASP A 341 -28.43 -19.46 -0.37
C ASP A 341 -27.44 -19.68 0.78
N GLU A 342 -27.86 -20.35 1.86
CA GLU A 342 -27.08 -20.67 3.06
C GLU A 342 -25.84 -21.54 2.78
N ASN A 343 -25.75 -22.19 1.61
CA ASN A 343 -24.63 -23.09 1.25
C ASN A 343 -23.66 -22.47 0.22
N PHE A 344 -23.77 -21.17 -0.06
CA PHE A 344 -22.85 -20.48 -0.97
C PHE A 344 -21.69 -19.84 -0.21
N PHE A 345 -20.49 -19.95 -0.78
CA PHE A 345 -19.40 -19.07 -0.39
C PHE A 345 -19.75 -17.63 -0.77
N ARG A 346 -19.76 -16.73 0.21
CA ARG A 346 -19.89 -15.30 -0.02
C ARG A 346 -18.53 -14.73 -0.39
N LEU A 347 -18.47 -14.06 -1.53
CA LEU A 347 -17.26 -13.58 -2.17
C LEU A 347 -17.24 -12.05 -2.19
N GLY A 348 -16.17 -11.45 -1.68
CA GLY A 348 -15.85 -10.04 -1.88
C GLY A 348 -15.00 -9.87 -3.13
N PHE A 349 -15.40 -8.98 -4.02
CA PHE A 349 -14.68 -8.69 -5.26
C PHE A 349 -13.94 -7.37 -5.14
N THR A 350 -12.64 -7.44 -4.84
CA THR A 350 -11.76 -6.27 -4.91
C THR A 350 -11.48 -5.92 -6.37
N PHE A 351 -11.95 -4.73 -6.75
CA PHE A 351 -11.92 -4.24 -8.11
C PHE A 351 -11.45 -2.78 -8.10
N SER A 352 -10.14 -2.59 -7.99
CA SER A 352 -9.52 -1.26 -7.89
C SER A 352 -9.46 -0.53 -9.24
N PHE A 353 -10.62 -0.26 -9.83
CA PHE A 353 -10.84 0.60 -10.99
C PHE A 353 -11.97 1.59 -10.70
N PRO A 354 -12.03 2.75 -11.39
CA PRO A 354 -13.13 3.70 -11.22
C PRO A 354 -14.50 3.08 -11.51
N VAL A 355 -15.35 2.99 -10.49
CA VAL A 355 -16.72 2.43 -10.57
C VAL A 355 -17.75 3.42 -10.03
N HIS A 356 -18.90 3.48 -10.69
CA HIS A 356 -20.10 4.12 -10.15
C HIS A 356 -20.87 3.07 -9.34
N GLN A 357 -20.63 3.06 -8.02
CA GLN A 357 -21.23 2.09 -7.11
C GLN A 357 -22.66 2.51 -6.72
N VAL A 358 -23.60 1.57 -6.83
CA VAL A 358 -25.05 1.79 -6.65
C VAL A 358 -25.68 0.72 -5.74
N GLY A 359 -24.85 0.14 -4.86
CA GLY A 359 -25.17 -0.97 -3.98
C GLY A 359 -23.90 -1.67 -3.50
N ILE A 360 -23.98 -2.41 -2.39
CA ILE A 360 -22.81 -3.10 -1.81
C ILE A 360 -22.20 -4.13 -2.78
N ASN A 361 -23.02 -4.75 -3.63
CA ASN A 361 -22.64 -5.77 -4.61
C ASN A 361 -22.90 -5.36 -6.07
N LYS A 362 -22.92 -4.04 -6.36
CA LYS A 362 -23.28 -3.53 -7.70
C LYS A 362 -22.54 -2.25 -8.03
N GLY A 363 -21.82 -2.23 -9.14
CA GLY A 363 -21.10 -1.03 -9.58
C GLY A 363 -20.71 -1.05 -11.05
N ASN A 364 -21.04 0.03 -11.75
CA ASN A 364 -20.82 0.16 -13.18
C ASN A 364 -19.39 0.68 -13.44
N LEU A 365 -18.61 0.01 -14.29
CA LEU A 365 -17.27 0.46 -14.65
C LEU A 365 -17.32 1.82 -15.36
N ILE A 366 -16.61 2.83 -14.85
CA ILE A 366 -16.55 4.17 -15.50
C ILE A 366 -15.50 4.18 -16.62
N ARG A 367 -14.30 3.67 -16.34
CA ARG A 367 -13.20 3.55 -17.32
C ARG A 367 -12.17 2.52 -16.86
N TRP A 368 -11.48 1.89 -17.80
CA TRP A 368 -10.31 1.07 -17.49
C TRP A 368 -9.07 1.93 -17.17
N THR A 369 -8.15 1.34 -16.40
CA THR A 369 -6.83 1.87 -16.08
C THR A 369 -5.83 0.70 -16.07
N LYS A 370 -4.58 0.89 -15.61
CA LYS A 370 -3.62 -0.21 -15.36
C LYS A 370 -3.34 -1.12 -16.57
N GLY A 371 -3.46 -0.58 -17.79
CA GLY A 371 -3.25 -1.31 -19.05
C GLY A 371 -4.44 -2.15 -19.55
N PHE A 372 -5.60 -2.10 -18.89
CA PHE A 372 -6.82 -2.71 -19.39
C PHE A 372 -7.51 -1.81 -20.43
N GLY A 373 -8.26 -2.42 -21.36
CA GLY A 373 -8.88 -1.71 -22.50
C GLY A 373 -10.03 -2.48 -23.15
N ILE A 374 -10.96 -3.01 -22.35
CA ILE A 374 -12.07 -3.85 -22.83
C ILE A 374 -13.34 -3.01 -22.98
N ALA A 375 -13.73 -2.69 -24.21
CA ALA A 375 -14.70 -1.63 -24.49
C ALA A 375 -16.14 -1.95 -24.02
N ASP A 376 -16.61 -3.19 -24.16
CA ASP A 376 -17.97 -3.62 -23.79
C ASP A 376 -18.20 -3.75 -22.28
N ALA A 377 -17.13 -3.78 -21.47
CA ALA A 377 -17.21 -3.76 -20.01
C ALA A 377 -17.58 -2.36 -19.46
N VAL A 378 -17.33 -1.28 -20.23
CA VAL A 378 -17.56 0.09 -19.76
C VAL A 378 -19.06 0.38 -19.66
N GLY A 379 -19.47 0.96 -18.53
CA GLY A 379 -20.86 1.18 -18.16
C GLY A 379 -21.60 -0.06 -17.64
N GLN A 380 -20.97 -1.24 -17.63
CA GLN A 380 -21.59 -2.49 -17.16
C GLN A 380 -21.28 -2.76 -15.68
N ASP A 381 -22.22 -3.43 -15.00
CA ASP A 381 -22.06 -3.88 -13.61
C ASP A 381 -21.03 -5.02 -13.52
N VAL A 382 -19.90 -4.75 -12.88
CA VAL A 382 -18.77 -5.68 -12.81
C VAL A 382 -19.05 -6.88 -11.90
N CYS A 383 -19.91 -6.72 -10.89
CA CYS A 383 -20.35 -7.82 -10.04
C CYS A 383 -21.29 -8.76 -10.79
N GLY A 384 -22.26 -8.21 -11.53
CA GLY A 384 -23.12 -8.97 -12.43
C GLY A 384 -22.35 -9.73 -13.52
N MET A 385 -21.32 -9.11 -14.13
CA MET A 385 -20.47 -9.78 -15.11
C MET A 385 -19.71 -10.97 -14.51
N LEU A 386 -19.14 -10.83 -13.30
CA LEU A 386 -18.47 -11.94 -12.63
C LEU A 386 -19.44 -13.04 -12.18
N GLN A 387 -20.59 -12.67 -11.58
CA GLN A 387 -21.59 -13.63 -11.12
C GLN A 387 -22.13 -14.48 -12.28
N LYS A 388 -22.39 -13.87 -13.44
CA LYS A 388 -22.86 -14.58 -14.64
C LYS A 388 -21.91 -15.71 -15.05
N GLU A 389 -20.60 -15.49 -15.05
CA GLU A 389 -19.62 -16.51 -15.44
C GLU A 389 -19.39 -17.56 -14.33
N ILE A 390 -19.55 -17.17 -13.06
CA ILE A 390 -19.62 -18.11 -11.91
C ILE A 390 -20.85 -19.03 -12.03
N ASP A 391 -22.01 -18.50 -12.43
CA ASP A 391 -23.26 -19.23 -12.64
C ASP A 391 -23.19 -20.16 -13.85
N ASN A 392 -22.54 -19.73 -14.94
CA ASN A 392 -22.25 -20.58 -16.11
C ASN A 392 -21.44 -21.83 -15.73
N LEU A 393 -20.44 -21.66 -14.85
CA LEU A 393 -19.66 -22.76 -14.26
C LEU A 393 -20.39 -23.47 -13.11
N LYS A 394 -21.59 -23.03 -12.74
CA LYS A 394 -22.47 -23.60 -11.71
C LYS A 394 -21.82 -23.71 -10.32
N LEU A 395 -20.91 -22.80 -9.99
CA LEU A 395 -20.16 -22.84 -8.73
C LEU A 395 -21.06 -22.44 -7.53
N PRO A 396 -20.79 -22.93 -6.31
CA PRO A 396 -21.51 -22.51 -5.10
C PRO A 396 -20.94 -21.18 -4.55
N VAL A 397 -20.88 -20.13 -5.37
CA VAL A 397 -20.28 -18.83 -5.03
C VAL A 397 -21.23 -17.68 -5.38
N LYS A 398 -21.38 -16.73 -4.46
CA LYS A 398 -22.18 -15.52 -4.64
C LYS A 398 -21.30 -14.29 -4.43
N VAL A 399 -21.19 -13.43 -5.45
CA VAL A 399 -20.55 -12.12 -5.39
C VAL A 399 -21.40 -11.24 -4.45
N ALA A 400 -20.94 -11.13 -3.21
CA ALA A 400 -21.68 -10.51 -2.11
C ALA A 400 -21.28 -9.05 -1.89
N ALA A 401 -20.11 -8.63 -2.37
CA ALA A 401 -19.66 -7.25 -2.29
C ALA A 401 -18.72 -6.86 -3.43
N LEU A 402 -18.80 -5.59 -3.84
CA LEU A 402 -17.80 -4.85 -4.61
C LEU A 402 -16.93 -4.07 -3.63
N VAL A 403 -15.60 -4.11 -3.82
CA VAL A 403 -14.65 -3.62 -2.82
C VAL A 403 -13.58 -2.77 -3.49
N ASN A 404 -13.36 -1.57 -2.92
CA ASN A 404 -12.17 -0.76 -3.17
C ASN A 404 -11.07 -1.15 -2.16
N ASP A 405 -9.80 -1.09 -2.56
CA ASP A 405 -8.66 -1.48 -1.73
C ASP A 405 -8.61 -0.72 -0.39
N THR A 406 -8.84 0.59 -0.36
CA THR A 406 -8.89 1.39 0.87
C THR A 406 -9.98 0.94 1.85
N VAL A 407 -11.15 0.56 1.34
CA VAL A 407 -12.27 0.00 2.12
C VAL A 407 -11.87 -1.36 2.68
N GLY A 408 -11.19 -2.19 1.89
CA GLY A 408 -10.60 -3.43 2.35
C GLY A 408 -9.58 -3.22 3.48
N THR A 409 -8.68 -2.23 3.33
CA THR A 409 -7.66 -1.83 4.32
C THR A 409 -8.30 -1.41 5.64
N LEU A 410 -9.36 -0.59 5.62
CA LEU A 410 -10.15 -0.22 6.80
C LEU A 410 -10.67 -1.47 7.53
N MET A 411 -11.32 -2.36 6.78
CA MET A 411 -12.04 -3.52 7.34
C MET A 411 -11.06 -4.57 7.90
N ALA A 412 -9.97 -4.86 7.19
CA ALA A 412 -8.90 -5.74 7.65
C ALA A 412 -8.21 -5.20 8.92
N ARG A 413 -7.99 -3.88 8.99
CA ARG A 413 -7.48 -3.24 10.22
C ARG A 413 -8.48 -3.38 11.36
N SER A 414 -9.76 -3.05 11.16
CA SER A 414 -10.75 -3.07 12.24
C SER A 414 -10.96 -4.46 12.84
N TYR A 415 -10.91 -5.53 12.03
CA TYR A 415 -10.97 -6.91 12.54
C TYR A 415 -9.73 -7.30 13.37
N THR A 416 -8.55 -6.75 13.05
CA THR A 416 -7.27 -7.09 13.71
C THR A 416 -6.84 -6.09 14.79
N SER A 417 -7.56 -5.00 14.97
CA SER A 417 -7.20 -3.93 15.90
C SER A 417 -7.36 -4.39 17.36
N PRO A 418 -6.40 -4.12 18.27
CA PRO A 418 -6.49 -4.58 19.65
C PRO A 418 -7.58 -3.85 20.45
N GLY A 419 -8.50 -4.60 21.07
CA GLY A 419 -9.42 -4.09 22.09
C GLY A 419 -10.78 -3.66 21.53
N LYS A 420 -11.32 -2.52 22.02
CA LYS A 420 -12.62 -1.96 21.62
C LYS A 420 -12.51 -0.78 20.65
N THR A 421 -11.30 -0.46 20.19
CA THR A 421 -11.04 0.70 19.32
C THR A 421 -11.67 0.48 17.94
N SER A 422 -12.58 1.36 17.53
CA SER A 422 -13.09 1.34 16.16
C SER A 422 -12.07 2.01 15.24
N THR A 423 -11.63 1.30 14.20
CA THR A 423 -10.81 1.90 13.15
C THR A 423 -11.64 2.93 12.38
N LEU A 424 -11.09 4.14 12.20
CA LEU A 424 -11.75 5.26 11.56
C LEU A 424 -11.51 5.28 10.04
N LEU A 425 -10.28 4.98 9.62
CA LEU A 425 -9.76 5.21 8.27
C LEU A 425 -8.86 4.06 7.84
N GLY A 426 -9.03 3.58 6.61
CA GLY A 426 -8.08 2.76 5.86
C GLY A 426 -7.46 3.58 4.74
N ALA A 427 -6.14 3.72 4.71
CA ALA A 427 -5.41 4.54 3.74
C ALA A 427 -4.33 3.76 2.98
N ILE A 428 -4.13 4.11 1.71
CA ILE A 428 -3.08 3.55 0.86
C ILE A 428 -2.03 4.64 0.59
N PHE A 429 -0.76 4.32 0.84
CA PHE A 429 0.41 5.11 0.49
C PHE A 429 1.42 4.23 -0.25
N GLY A 430 1.13 3.94 -1.52
CA GLY A 430 1.90 3.00 -2.36
C GLY A 430 2.09 3.55 -3.76
N THR A 431 1.87 2.72 -4.79
CA THR A 431 1.90 3.15 -6.20
C THR A 431 0.91 4.29 -6.47
N GLY A 432 -0.30 4.22 -5.90
CA GLY A 432 -1.25 5.33 -5.80
C GLY A 432 -1.43 5.78 -4.35
N THR A 433 -2.29 6.78 -4.12
CA THR A 433 -2.80 7.09 -2.79
C THR A 433 -4.29 7.40 -2.77
N ASN A 434 -4.98 6.81 -1.81
CA ASN A 434 -6.40 7.00 -1.55
C ASN A 434 -6.71 6.62 -0.09
N GLY A 435 -7.91 6.94 0.41
CA GLY A 435 -8.39 6.48 1.70
C GLY A 435 -9.90 6.33 1.77
N ALA A 436 -10.37 5.44 2.65
CA ALA A 436 -11.79 5.26 2.97
C ALA A 436 -12.02 5.26 4.48
N TYR A 437 -13.06 5.97 4.92
CA TYR A 437 -13.30 6.25 6.34
C TYR A 437 -14.77 6.05 6.70
N VAL A 438 -15.04 5.94 8.01
CA VAL A 438 -16.39 5.81 8.55
C VAL A 438 -17.01 7.20 8.76
N GLU A 439 -18.08 7.50 8.03
CA GLU A 439 -18.85 8.75 8.14
C GLU A 439 -20.28 8.47 8.63
N LYS A 440 -20.91 9.49 9.22
CA LYS A 440 -22.32 9.47 9.62
C LYS A 440 -23.21 9.61 8.40
N LEU A 441 -24.24 8.77 8.28
CA LEU A 441 -25.23 8.87 7.20
C LEU A 441 -25.90 10.26 7.14
N SER A 442 -26.06 10.94 8.28
CA SER A 442 -26.60 12.31 8.34
C SER A 442 -25.69 13.40 7.75
N LYS A 443 -24.44 13.08 7.39
CA LYS A 443 -23.50 13.96 6.70
C LYS A 443 -23.46 13.74 5.20
N ILE A 444 -23.90 12.57 4.71
CA ILE A 444 -23.98 12.26 3.28
C ILE A 444 -25.31 12.82 2.76
N THR A 445 -25.29 14.05 2.25
CA THR A 445 -26.51 14.76 1.80
C THR A 445 -26.72 14.74 0.29
N LYS A 446 -25.73 14.28 -0.49
CA LYS A 446 -25.88 14.02 -1.92
C LYS A 446 -26.82 12.84 -2.21
N ASP A 447 -27.39 12.87 -3.41
CA ASP A 447 -28.24 11.79 -3.91
C ASP A 447 -27.48 10.45 -3.97
N MET A 448 -28.08 9.41 -3.40
CA MET A 448 -27.60 8.02 -3.47
C MET A 448 -28.66 7.14 -4.17
N GLU A 449 -28.21 6.29 -5.08
CA GLU A 449 -29.05 5.32 -5.78
C GLU A 449 -29.15 4.00 -5.00
N GLY A 450 -30.24 3.25 -5.19
CA GLY A 450 -30.37 1.90 -4.64
C GLY A 450 -30.74 1.83 -3.14
N GLU A 451 -30.84 0.60 -2.63
CA GLU A 451 -31.18 0.33 -1.22
C GLU A 451 -29.91 0.14 -0.37
N PHE A 452 -29.90 0.68 0.84
CA PHE A 452 -28.85 0.47 1.85
C PHE A 452 -29.46 0.36 3.25
N ASP A 453 -28.74 -0.33 4.14
CA ASP A 453 -29.14 -0.43 5.55
C ASP A 453 -28.74 0.85 6.30
N SER A 454 -29.72 1.60 6.82
CA SER A 454 -29.52 2.80 7.62
C SER A 454 -29.47 2.56 9.13
N SER A 455 -29.62 1.31 9.60
CA SER A 455 -29.77 0.97 11.01
C SER A 455 -28.62 1.38 11.91
N THR A 456 -27.39 1.41 11.38
CA THR A 456 -26.18 1.79 12.13
C THR A 456 -25.99 3.31 12.22
N GLY A 457 -26.66 4.10 11.39
CA GLY A 457 -26.41 5.54 11.22
C GLY A 457 -25.06 5.88 10.58
N LEU A 458 -24.30 4.88 10.09
CA LEU A 458 -22.94 5.02 9.57
C LEU A 458 -22.80 4.41 8.17
N MET A 459 -21.87 4.93 7.38
CA MET A 459 -21.45 4.33 6.12
C MET A 459 -19.95 4.58 5.90
N VAL A 460 -19.25 3.59 5.32
CA VAL A 460 -17.88 3.79 4.84
C VAL A 460 -17.92 4.59 3.53
N VAL A 461 -17.11 5.64 3.45
CA VAL A 461 -16.99 6.52 2.30
C VAL A 461 -15.57 6.42 1.74
N ASN A 462 -15.45 6.09 0.45
CA ASN A 462 -14.18 6.13 -0.28
C ASN A 462 -13.92 7.56 -0.75
N THR A 463 -12.87 8.21 -0.27
CA THR A 463 -12.62 9.63 -0.53
C THR A 463 -12.30 9.94 -2.00
N GLU A 464 -11.63 9.01 -2.70
CA GLU A 464 -10.90 9.27 -3.95
C GLU A 464 -9.98 10.51 -3.83
N TRP A 465 -9.28 10.64 -2.70
CA TRP A 465 -8.51 11.84 -2.37
C TRP A 465 -7.34 12.13 -3.31
N GLY A 466 -6.98 11.22 -4.22
CA GLY A 466 -5.92 11.45 -5.21
C GLY A 466 -6.18 12.68 -6.10
N SER A 467 -7.45 13.05 -6.29
CA SER A 467 -7.89 14.27 -7.00
C SER A 467 -8.07 15.52 -6.13
N PHE A 468 -7.76 15.48 -4.83
CA PHE A 468 -7.78 16.66 -3.96
C PHE A 468 -7.00 17.83 -4.56
N ASP A 469 -7.58 19.03 -4.53
CA ASP A 469 -7.01 20.29 -5.02
C ASP A 469 -6.40 20.18 -6.43
N ASN A 470 -7.14 19.58 -7.37
CA ASN A 470 -6.81 19.64 -8.80
C ASN A 470 -6.70 21.09 -9.33
N GLY A 471 -7.28 22.06 -8.62
CA GLY A 471 -7.17 23.49 -8.90
C GLY A 471 -5.90 24.19 -8.40
N LEU A 472 -5.04 23.51 -7.62
CA LEU A 472 -3.76 24.02 -7.07
C LEU A 472 -3.88 25.29 -6.21
N LYS A 473 -4.91 25.37 -5.37
CA LYS A 473 -5.15 26.45 -4.40
C LYS A 473 -4.22 26.38 -3.18
N VAL A 474 -3.83 25.18 -2.76
CA VAL A 474 -3.03 24.93 -1.55
C VAL A 474 -1.87 23.95 -1.76
N LEU A 475 -1.94 23.06 -2.76
CA LEU A 475 -0.87 22.13 -3.06
C LEU A 475 0.40 22.83 -3.56
N PRO A 476 1.59 22.39 -3.14
CA PRO A 476 2.85 22.94 -3.65
C PRO A 476 2.99 22.57 -5.13
N ASN A 477 3.41 23.54 -5.95
CA ASN A 477 3.59 23.35 -7.38
C ASN A 477 4.96 23.89 -7.81
N THR A 478 5.96 23.01 -7.80
CA THR A 478 7.29 23.31 -8.35
C THR A 478 7.26 23.13 -9.87
N LYS A 479 8.24 23.71 -10.58
CA LYS A 479 8.43 23.45 -12.02
C LYS A 479 8.57 21.96 -12.36
N TYR A 480 9.00 21.14 -11.39
CA TYR A 480 9.17 19.70 -11.56
C TYR A 480 7.82 18.96 -11.50
N ASP A 481 6.91 19.41 -10.64
CA ASP A 481 5.52 18.92 -10.60
C ASP A 481 4.76 19.33 -11.87
N GLU A 482 5.00 20.54 -12.39
CA GLU A 482 4.42 21.03 -13.66
C GLU A 482 4.86 20.20 -14.88
N ILE A 483 6.16 19.89 -14.99
CA ILE A 483 6.69 19.03 -16.06
C ILE A 483 6.09 17.63 -15.97
N LEU A 484 6.08 17.03 -14.78
CA LEU A 484 5.52 15.70 -14.57
C LEU A 484 4.03 15.65 -14.90
N ASP A 485 3.25 16.64 -14.46
CA ASP A 485 1.82 16.68 -14.73
C ASP A 485 1.52 16.82 -16.23
N LYS A 486 2.19 17.76 -16.90
CA LYS A 486 2.06 18.00 -18.34
C LYS A 486 2.39 16.77 -19.18
N ASP A 487 3.43 16.03 -18.81
CA ASP A 487 3.88 14.84 -19.55
C ASP A 487 3.18 13.55 -19.06
N SER A 488 2.22 13.65 -18.12
CA SER A 488 1.42 12.52 -17.62
C SER A 488 0.30 12.12 -18.58
N ILE A 489 -0.32 10.95 -18.35
CA ILE A 489 -1.48 10.47 -19.12
C ILE A 489 -2.76 11.28 -18.86
N ASN A 490 -2.78 12.12 -17.83
CA ASN A 490 -3.95 12.85 -17.35
C ASN A 490 -3.55 14.22 -16.76
N PRO A 491 -3.03 15.18 -17.56
CA PRO A 491 -2.63 16.49 -17.07
C PRO A 491 -3.78 17.23 -16.36
N GLY A 492 -3.49 17.92 -15.26
CA GLY A 492 -4.46 18.65 -14.44
C GLY A 492 -5.41 17.78 -13.60
N ILE A 493 -5.16 16.47 -13.50
CA ILE A 493 -5.99 15.51 -12.74
C ILE A 493 -5.09 14.65 -11.85
N GLN A 494 -5.59 14.21 -10.69
CA GLN A 494 -4.83 13.46 -9.68
C GLN A 494 -3.69 14.27 -9.07
N MET A 495 -3.90 15.58 -8.82
CA MET A 495 -2.83 16.48 -8.42
C MET A 495 -2.26 16.17 -7.04
N PHE A 496 -3.08 15.75 -6.06
CA PHE A 496 -2.58 15.28 -4.78
C PHE A 496 -1.79 13.97 -4.92
N GLU A 497 -2.33 13.00 -5.67
CA GLU A 497 -1.65 11.70 -5.86
C GLU A 497 -0.27 11.86 -6.50
N LYS A 498 -0.15 12.73 -7.52
CA LYS A 498 1.12 13.08 -8.19
C LYS A 498 2.20 13.63 -7.26
N ARG A 499 1.83 14.14 -6.09
CA ARG A 499 2.75 14.73 -5.09
C ARG A 499 3.06 13.80 -3.91
N VAL A 500 2.32 12.70 -3.78
CA VAL A 500 2.38 11.78 -2.64
C VAL A 500 2.80 10.36 -3.04
N SER A 501 2.30 9.80 -4.14
CA SER A 501 2.42 8.37 -4.40
C SER A 501 3.75 7.95 -5.07
N GLY A 502 4.18 6.73 -4.79
CA GLY A 502 5.45 6.15 -5.24
C GLY A 502 5.56 5.95 -6.75
N MET A 503 4.47 6.03 -7.51
CA MET A 503 4.52 6.10 -8.98
C MET A 503 5.20 7.40 -9.46
N PHE A 504 5.07 8.50 -8.71
CA PHE A 504 5.46 9.83 -9.17
C PHE A 504 6.72 10.36 -8.47
N LEU A 505 7.01 9.98 -7.22
CA LEU A 505 8.17 10.54 -6.49
C LEU A 505 9.53 10.29 -7.18
N GLY A 506 9.71 9.11 -7.78
CA GLY A 506 10.91 8.78 -8.57
C GLY A 506 11.03 9.61 -9.86
N GLU A 507 9.90 9.89 -10.50
CA GLU A 507 9.83 10.72 -11.72
C GLU A 507 10.05 12.21 -11.42
N ILE A 508 9.61 12.70 -10.26
CA ILE A 508 9.94 14.06 -9.78
C ILE A 508 11.46 14.16 -9.61
N LEU A 509 12.10 13.23 -8.89
CA LEU A 509 13.55 13.21 -8.72
C LEU A 509 14.28 13.14 -10.07
N ARG A 510 13.83 12.25 -10.98
CA ARG A 510 14.39 12.15 -12.34
C ARG A 510 14.32 13.49 -13.08
N THR A 511 13.18 14.16 -13.01
CA THR A 511 12.95 15.47 -13.65
C THR A 511 13.87 16.54 -13.06
N VAL A 512 14.06 16.54 -11.73
CA VAL A 512 15.05 17.41 -11.07
C VAL A 512 16.46 17.19 -11.62
N LEU A 513 16.93 15.95 -11.62
CA LEU A 513 18.29 15.62 -12.06
C LEU A 513 18.50 15.93 -13.55
N VAL A 514 17.49 15.72 -14.41
CA VAL A 514 17.55 16.08 -15.83
C VAL A 514 17.62 17.59 -16.05
N GLU A 515 16.87 18.39 -15.30
CA GLU A 515 16.98 19.85 -15.37
C GLU A 515 18.35 20.35 -14.87
N MET A 516 18.89 19.75 -13.81
CA MET A 516 20.26 20.05 -13.34
C MET A 516 21.31 19.71 -14.41
N LEU A 517 21.17 18.57 -15.11
CA LEU A 517 22.07 18.17 -16.21
C LEU A 517 22.00 19.12 -17.41
N LYS A 518 20.84 19.71 -17.72
CA LYS A 518 20.71 20.71 -18.79
C LYS A 518 21.47 22.01 -18.49
N ASN A 519 21.61 22.37 -17.21
CA ASN A 519 22.31 23.57 -16.81
C ASN A 519 23.84 23.37 -16.81
N SER A 520 24.54 24.07 -17.70
CA SER A 520 26.00 23.98 -17.84
C SER A 520 26.78 24.62 -16.69
N SER A 521 26.14 25.41 -15.81
CA SER A 521 26.78 25.95 -14.60
C SER A 521 26.84 24.95 -13.43
N ILE A 522 26.08 23.85 -13.52
CA ILE A 522 26.04 22.78 -12.51
C ILE A 522 26.91 21.61 -12.98
N SER A 523 27.76 21.09 -12.08
CA SER A 523 28.61 19.92 -12.34
C SER A 523 28.03 18.63 -11.74
N LEU A 524 26.72 18.39 -11.92
CA LEU A 524 26.08 17.12 -11.57
C LEU A 524 26.48 16.04 -12.57
N PHE A 525 26.96 14.90 -12.08
CA PHE A 525 27.44 13.74 -12.84
C PHE A 525 28.46 14.11 -13.93
N ARG A 526 29.36 15.06 -13.65
CA ARG A 526 30.32 15.63 -14.60
C ARG A 526 31.68 15.88 -13.96
N ASP A 527 32.67 15.10 -14.37
CA ASP A 527 34.07 15.32 -14.04
C ASP A 527 34.82 15.96 -15.21
N ASP A 528 35.61 17.01 -14.94
CA ASP A 528 36.58 17.54 -15.92
C ASP A 528 37.71 16.52 -16.20
N THR A 529 38.13 15.79 -15.17
CA THR A 529 39.19 14.76 -15.23
C THR A 529 38.97 13.73 -14.12
N SER A 530 39.44 12.50 -14.32
CA SER A 530 39.37 11.42 -13.32
C SER A 530 40.06 11.75 -11.98
N ALA A 531 41.01 12.69 -11.96
CA ALA A 531 41.69 13.13 -10.73
C ALA A 531 40.77 13.90 -9.76
N ASN A 532 39.63 14.43 -10.23
CA ASN A 532 38.69 15.21 -9.43
C ASN A 532 37.63 14.35 -8.73
N ASN A 533 37.48 13.09 -9.14
CA ASN A 533 36.52 12.14 -8.59
C ASN A 533 37.17 11.27 -7.50
N ASP A 534 36.45 10.95 -6.43
CA ASP A 534 36.94 10.12 -5.33
C ASP A 534 37.11 8.62 -5.69
N TYR A 535 36.55 8.17 -6.82
CA TYR A 535 36.87 6.87 -7.43
C TYR A 535 38.13 6.87 -8.31
N HIS A 536 38.77 8.03 -8.55
CA HIS A 536 39.83 8.20 -9.56
C HIS A 536 39.43 7.74 -10.98
N SER A 537 38.14 7.87 -11.31
CA SER A 537 37.54 7.56 -12.62
C SER A 537 36.69 8.74 -13.08
N THR A 538 36.50 8.90 -14.39
CA THR A 538 35.56 9.91 -14.91
C THR A 538 34.13 9.39 -14.78
N THR A 539 33.21 10.21 -14.28
CA THR A 539 31.76 9.90 -14.27
C THR A 539 31.22 9.84 -15.70
N GLU A 540 30.47 8.79 -16.04
CA GLU A 540 29.84 8.62 -17.35
C GLU A 540 28.36 8.22 -17.21
N ILE A 541 27.47 8.97 -17.86
CA ILE A 541 26.06 8.58 -17.98
C ILE A 541 25.89 7.71 -19.23
N LYS A 542 25.41 6.48 -19.07
CA LYS A 542 25.14 5.55 -20.19
C LYS A 542 24.18 6.20 -21.20
N ARG A 543 24.38 5.94 -22.50
CA ARG A 543 23.55 6.55 -23.57
C ARG A 543 22.07 6.17 -23.49
N ASP A 544 21.77 4.99 -22.97
CA ASP A 544 20.43 4.45 -22.74
C ASP A 544 20.05 4.46 -21.25
N ALA A 545 20.74 5.27 -20.43
CA ALA A 545 20.48 5.42 -19.01
C ALA A 545 19.01 5.74 -18.70
N ALA A 546 18.50 5.14 -17.62
CA ALA A 546 17.12 5.30 -17.17
C ALA A 546 16.78 6.75 -16.78
N ILE A 547 17.75 7.54 -16.35
CA ILE A 547 17.58 8.99 -16.09
C ILE A 547 16.99 9.77 -17.29
N TYR A 548 17.30 9.34 -18.52
CA TYR A 548 16.78 9.97 -19.75
C TYR A 548 15.45 9.38 -20.24
N LYS A 549 14.95 8.31 -19.61
CA LYS A 549 13.68 7.66 -19.95
C LYS A 549 12.61 8.15 -18.97
N GLN A 550 11.51 8.71 -19.49
CA GLN A 550 10.34 9.02 -18.69
C GLN A 550 9.84 7.75 -17.99
N TRP A 551 9.51 7.83 -16.70
CA TRP A 551 9.16 6.69 -15.84
C TRP A 551 10.29 5.65 -15.67
N GLY A 552 11.53 6.00 -16.03
CA GLY A 552 12.71 5.13 -15.88
C GLY A 552 13.23 5.01 -14.46
N VAL A 553 12.78 5.87 -13.54
CA VAL A 553 13.24 5.93 -12.14
C VAL A 553 12.03 5.77 -11.21
N ASP A 554 11.99 4.65 -10.48
CA ASP A 554 10.94 4.40 -9.48
C ASP A 554 11.31 4.99 -8.10
N SER A 555 10.35 4.97 -7.16
CA SER A 555 10.52 5.59 -5.85
C SER A 555 11.50 4.89 -4.90
N SER A 556 12.00 3.68 -5.20
CA SER A 556 12.91 2.95 -4.32
C SER A 556 14.27 3.64 -4.14
N ILE A 557 14.70 4.46 -5.10
CA ILE A 557 15.90 5.30 -4.94
C ILE A 557 15.78 6.28 -3.77
N LEU A 558 14.57 6.77 -3.46
CA LEU A 558 14.35 7.67 -2.32
C LEU A 558 14.56 6.90 -1.01
N SER A 559 13.99 5.70 -0.89
CA SER A 559 14.19 4.83 0.28
C SER A 559 15.66 4.42 0.47
N VAL A 560 16.36 4.11 -0.62
CA VAL A 560 17.79 3.76 -0.60
C VAL A 560 18.65 4.96 -0.22
N ALA A 561 18.34 6.15 -0.74
CA ALA A 561 19.04 7.38 -0.39
C ALA A 561 18.88 7.72 1.09
N GLU A 562 17.67 7.61 1.64
CA GLU A 562 17.41 7.87 3.06
C GLU A 562 18.14 6.84 3.96
N ALA A 563 18.05 5.55 3.62
CA ALA A 563 18.65 4.46 4.40
C ALA A 563 20.19 4.47 4.41
N ASP A 564 20.84 4.89 3.32
CA ASP A 564 22.31 4.89 3.23
C ASP A 564 22.92 6.04 4.03
N ASN A 565 23.31 5.73 5.26
CA ASN A 565 24.04 6.63 6.16
C ASN A 565 25.51 6.25 6.28
N SER A 566 26.06 5.56 5.28
CA SER A 566 27.50 5.25 5.20
C SER A 566 28.30 6.48 4.77
N SER A 567 29.53 6.62 5.28
CA SER A 567 30.40 7.80 5.06
C SER A 567 30.84 8.04 3.60
N GLY A 568 30.46 7.15 2.67
CA GLY A 568 30.73 7.28 1.24
C GLY A 568 29.52 6.98 0.36
N LEU A 569 28.31 6.91 0.95
CA LEU A 569 27.02 6.63 0.29
C LEU A 569 27.10 5.45 -0.69
N LYS A 570 27.69 4.33 -0.24
CA LYS A 570 28.08 3.20 -1.11
C LYS A 570 26.89 2.51 -1.77
N THR A 571 25.80 2.30 -1.03
CA THR A 571 24.59 1.64 -1.52
C THR A 571 23.83 2.57 -2.46
N LEU A 572 23.75 3.87 -2.13
CA LEU A 572 23.17 4.87 -3.03
C LEU A 572 23.97 5.01 -4.32
N ARG A 573 25.31 5.02 -4.28
CA ARG A 573 26.16 5.08 -5.49
C ARG A 573 26.02 3.84 -6.37
N GLN A 574 25.92 2.65 -5.77
CA GLN A 574 25.59 1.42 -6.51
C GLN A 574 24.20 1.50 -7.17
N PHE A 575 23.21 2.10 -6.49
CA PHE A 575 21.88 2.32 -7.05
C PHE A 575 21.89 3.35 -8.20
N ILE A 576 22.63 4.45 -8.05
CA ILE A 576 22.85 5.45 -9.11
C ILE A 576 23.51 4.80 -10.35
N GLU A 577 24.47 3.89 -10.15
CA GLU A 577 25.13 3.19 -11.27
C GLU A 577 24.21 2.21 -12.01
N LYS A 578 23.45 1.42 -11.24
CA LYS A 578 22.58 0.35 -11.76
C LYS A 578 21.27 0.89 -12.32
N ASP A 579 20.59 1.74 -11.56
CA ASP A 579 19.19 2.09 -11.78
C ASP A 579 19.01 3.50 -12.35
N LEU A 580 19.92 4.47 -12.13
CA LEU A 580 19.96 5.69 -12.94
C LEU A 580 20.79 5.50 -14.22
N GLY A 581 21.81 4.65 -14.19
CA GLY A 581 22.72 4.39 -15.31
C GLY A 581 23.97 5.26 -15.33
N VAL A 582 24.42 5.78 -14.18
CA VAL A 582 25.57 6.69 -14.06
C VAL A 582 26.78 5.99 -13.46
N LEU A 583 27.77 5.65 -14.29
CA LEU A 583 29.03 5.03 -13.88
C LEU A 583 29.88 6.01 -13.06
N ALA A 584 30.49 5.50 -11.99
CA ALA A 584 31.47 6.21 -11.16
C ALA A 584 31.00 7.57 -10.56
N ALA A 585 29.70 7.78 -10.38
CA ALA A 585 29.14 8.99 -9.75
C ALA A 585 29.89 9.33 -8.44
N SER A 586 30.25 10.60 -8.25
CA SER A 586 31.07 11.06 -7.13
C SER A 586 30.32 11.02 -5.79
N LEU A 587 31.03 11.19 -4.67
CA LEU A 587 30.38 11.39 -3.37
C LEU A 587 29.53 12.67 -3.33
N GLU A 588 29.97 13.74 -4.02
CA GLU A 588 29.24 15.01 -4.10
C GLU A 588 27.92 14.85 -4.87
N ASP A 589 27.94 14.08 -5.97
CA ASP A 589 26.73 13.71 -6.72
C ASP A 589 25.75 12.91 -5.87
N ALA A 590 26.24 11.88 -5.16
CA ALA A 590 25.40 11.05 -4.31
C ALA A 590 24.79 11.85 -3.16
N GLN A 591 25.53 12.81 -2.60
CA GLN A 591 25.02 13.71 -1.57
C GLN A 591 23.94 14.65 -2.13
N ALA A 592 24.12 15.20 -3.33
CA ALA A 592 23.11 16.02 -4.00
C ALA A 592 21.81 15.22 -4.27
N VAL A 593 21.94 14.00 -4.80
CA VAL A 593 20.79 13.08 -5.00
C VAL A 593 20.09 12.79 -3.67
N LYS A 594 20.83 12.49 -2.59
CA LYS A 594 20.25 12.22 -1.27
C LYS A 594 19.49 13.42 -0.71
N THR A 595 20.07 14.63 -0.78
CA THR A 595 19.45 15.87 -0.29
C THR A 595 18.12 16.17 -0.99
N ILE A 596 18.06 16.01 -2.32
CA ILE A 596 16.85 16.24 -3.11
C ILE A 596 15.81 15.13 -2.86
N ALA A 597 16.23 13.87 -2.85
CA ALA A 597 15.35 12.72 -2.61
C ALA A 597 14.67 12.80 -1.24
N HIS A 598 15.42 13.16 -0.20
CA HIS A 598 14.91 13.39 1.15
C HIS A 598 13.81 14.46 1.15
N ALA A 599 14.06 15.63 0.55
CA ALA A 599 13.08 16.73 0.51
C ALA A 599 11.78 16.35 -0.21
N ILE A 600 11.87 15.63 -1.34
CA ILE A 600 10.70 15.12 -2.09
C ILE A 600 9.87 14.16 -1.21
N ALA A 601 10.51 13.24 -0.49
CA ALA A 601 9.82 12.26 0.34
C ALA A 601 9.24 12.87 1.62
N VAL A 602 9.94 13.80 2.28
CA VAL A 602 9.41 14.54 3.44
C VAL A 602 8.18 15.36 3.04
N ARG A 603 8.20 16.01 1.87
CA ARG A 603 7.02 16.69 1.31
C ARG A 603 5.84 15.72 1.13
N ALA A 604 6.09 14.56 0.52
CA ALA A 604 5.07 13.53 0.27
C ALA A 604 4.47 12.99 1.58
N ALA A 605 5.30 12.71 2.59
CA ALA A 605 4.85 12.22 3.90
C ALA A 605 4.05 13.28 4.67
N ARG A 606 4.46 14.55 4.62
CA ARG A 606 3.72 15.65 5.25
C ARG A 606 2.37 15.92 4.57
N LEU A 607 2.30 15.76 3.25
CA LEU A 607 1.03 15.76 2.49
C LEU A 607 0.15 14.54 2.82
N ALA A 608 0.73 13.35 3.02
CA ALA A 608 -0.02 12.19 3.54
C ALA A 608 -0.60 12.49 4.94
N GLY A 609 0.13 13.23 5.78
CA GLY A 609 -0.34 13.72 7.08
C GLY A 609 -1.52 14.68 6.98
N VAL A 610 -1.58 15.54 5.95
CA VAL A 610 -2.74 16.39 5.66
C VAL A 610 -4.01 15.55 5.45
N ALA A 611 -3.93 14.48 4.67
CA ALA A 611 -5.09 13.62 4.40
C ALA A 611 -5.59 12.90 5.66
N LEU A 612 -4.68 12.33 6.47
CA LEU A 612 -5.06 11.71 7.75
C LEU A 612 -5.67 12.73 8.72
N ALA A 613 -5.04 13.90 8.85
CA ALA A 613 -5.52 14.97 9.74
C ALA A 613 -6.88 15.52 9.31
N GLY A 614 -7.11 15.72 8.00
CA GLY A 614 -8.37 16.17 7.44
C GLY A 614 -9.54 15.23 7.78
N VAL A 615 -9.37 13.92 7.59
CA VAL A 615 -10.39 12.92 7.95
C VAL A 615 -10.67 12.91 9.47
N VAL A 616 -9.61 13.01 10.29
CA VAL A 616 -9.75 13.01 11.76
C VAL A 616 -10.51 14.25 12.27
N LEU A 617 -10.26 15.43 11.69
CA LEU A 617 -11.01 16.66 12.00
C LEU A 617 -12.44 16.61 11.46
N GLN A 618 -12.64 16.21 10.19
CA GLN A 618 -13.95 16.12 9.54
C GLN A 618 -14.95 15.30 10.36
N THR A 619 -14.50 14.14 10.86
CA THR A 619 -15.33 13.20 11.62
C THR A 619 -15.55 13.62 13.07
N GLY A 620 -14.80 14.62 13.56
CA GLY A 620 -14.79 15.05 14.97
C GLY A 620 -14.38 13.94 15.94
N ARG A 621 -13.59 12.94 15.49
CA ARG A 621 -13.36 11.71 16.27
C ARG A 621 -12.46 11.93 17.49
N LEU A 622 -11.70 13.03 17.51
CA LEU A 622 -10.93 13.51 18.67
C LEU A 622 -11.74 14.39 19.62
N ASP A 623 -12.87 14.94 19.17
CA ASP A 623 -13.74 15.78 20.00
C ASP A 623 -14.56 14.91 20.95
N LYS A 624 -14.67 15.35 22.21
CA LYS A 624 -15.42 14.60 23.20
C LYS A 624 -16.92 14.64 22.91
N PRO A 625 -17.65 13.51 22.99
CA PRO A 625 -19.09 13.55 23.17
C PRO A 625 -19.40 14.18 24.54
N GLY A 626 -19.69 15.48 24.57
CA GLY A 626 -20.06 16.21 25.79
C GLY A 626 -19.48 17.61 25.98
N SER A 627 -18.75 18.18 25.02
CA SER A 627 -18.25 19.56 25.11
C SER A 627 -18.87 20.51 24.07
N GLU A 628 -20.13 20.91 24.28
CA GLU A 628 -20.59 22.19 23.73
C GLU A 628 -19.94 23.35 24.51
N PRO A 629 -19.39 24.37 23.84
CA PRO A 629 -18.81 25.53 24.51
C PRO A 629 -19.90 26.52 24.94
N GLY A 630 -20.60 26.21 26.04
CA GLY A 630 -21.37 27.21 26.77
C GLY A 630 -20.46 28.35 27.26
N PRO A 631 -20.87 29.63 27.15
CA PRO A 631 -20.01 30.75 27.53
C PRO A 631 -19.66 30.70 29.02
N LYS A 632 -18.37 30.66 29.33
CA LYS A 632 -17.86 30.68 30.71
C LYS A 632 -18.33 31.95 31.42
N SER A 633 -18.81 31.81 32.65
CA SER A 633 -19.22 32.97 33.46
C SER A 633 -18.02 33.86 33.79
N ALA A 634 -18.26 35.16 33.97
CA ALA A 634 -17.22 36.14 34.33
C ALA A 634 -16.46 35.77 35.63
N ALA A 635 -17.09 35.00 36.52
CA ALA A 635 -16.46 34.49 37.74
C ALA A 635 -15.33 33.47 37.46
N ALA A 636 -15.47 32.63 36.43
CA ALA A 636 -14.43 31.69 36.02
C ALA A 636 -13.22 32.42 35.41
N ILE A 637 -13.48 33.41 34.56
CA ILE A 637 -12.43 34.26 33.94
C ILE A 637 -11.63 35.01 35.02
N ALA A 638 -12.29 35.48 36.08
CA ALA A 638 -11.64 36.17 37.20
C ALA A 638 -10.77 35.25 38.09
N GLN A 639 -11.00 33.93 38.09
CA GLN A 639 -10.13 32.98 38.79
C GLN A 639 -8.85 32.68 38.00
N ASP A 640 -8.95 32.47 36.68
CA ASP A 640 -7.79 32.16 35.84
C ASP A 640 -6.75 33.30 35.87
N VAL A 641 -7.20 34.56 35.82
CA VAL A 641 -6.32 35.76 35.92
C VAL A 641 -5.57 35.85 37.25
N LYS A 642 -6.13 35.33 38.35
CA LYS A 642 -5.47 35.32 39.68
C LYS A 642 -4.39 34.24 39.83
N SER A 643 -4.29 33.28 38.90
CA SER A 643 -3.36 32.14 39.01
C SER A 643 -1.96 32.39 38.43
N GLY A 644 -1.75 33.53 37.76
CA GLY A 644 -0.43 34.13 37.52
C GLY A 644 0.65 33.23 36.93
N LYS A 645 0.56 32.89 35.63
CA LYS A 645 1.68 32.34 34.87
C LYS A 645 2.02 33.21 33.68
N LEU A 646 3.21 33.79 33.72
CA LEU A 646 3.87 34.39 32.55
C LEU A 646 4.12 33.29 31.49
N ALA A 647 3.98 33.67 30.23
CA ALA A 647 4.03 32.78 29.08
C ALA A 647 5.48 32.53 28.58
N GLU A 648 5.59 31.67 27.56
CA GLU A 648 6.74 31.59 26.64
C GLU A 648 8.11 31.19 27.21
N ALA A 649 8.20 29.95 27.72
CA ALA A 649 9.45 29.18 27.77
C ALA A 649 9.27 27.65 27.99
N ALA A 650 8.10 27.20 28.44
CA ALA A 650 7.95 25.87 29.06
C ALA A 650 7.48 24.71 28.14
N SER A 651 7.17 24.97 26.85
CA SER A 651 6.57 23.94 25.98
C SER A 651 7.52 22.78 25.65
N ALA A 652 8.80 23.07 25.37
CA ALA A 652 9.79 22.05 25.01
C ALA A 652 10.16 21.11 26.19
N THR A 653 10.17 21.63 27.42
CA THR A 653 10.51 20.84 28.63
C THR A 653 9.33 20.00 29.11
N ALA A 654 8.09 20.47 28.94
CA ALA A 654 6.89 19.72 29.28
C ALA A 654 6.74 18.44 28.44
N ASN A 655 7.05 18.50 27.14
CA ASN A 655 7.01 17.32 26.27
C ASN A 655 8.03 16.25 26.69
N LYS A 656 9.30 16.62 26.96
CA LYS A 656 10.32 15.66 27.46
C LYS A 656 9.98 15.07 28.83
N LEU A 657 9.28 15.81 29.69
CA LEU A 657 8.78 15.28 30.97
C LEU A 657 7.59 14.33 30.77
N ALA A 658 6.73 14.57 29.79
CA ALA A 658 5.66 13.65 29.40
C ALA A 658 6.20 12.34 28.77
N ASP A 659 7.26 12.43 27.95
CA ASP A 659 7.95 11.25 27.40
C ASP A 659 8.55 10.36 28.51
N THR A 660 8.90 10.95 29.65
CA THR A 660 9.47 10.25 30.82
C THR A 660 8.39 9.73 31.78
N ALA A 661 7.21 10.36 31.79
CA ALA A 661 6.09 10.02 32.65
C ALA A 661 4.96 9.39 31.82
N GLY A 662 5.02 8.06 31.64
CA GLY A 662 4.09 7.25 30.84
C GLY A 662 2.63 7.35 31.29
N LEU A 663 1.97 8.45 30.93
CA LEU A 663 0.54 8.65 31.01
C LEU A 663 -0.11 7.73 29.99
N ALA A 664 -0.65 6.60 30.46
CA ALA A 664 -1.40 5.67 29.63
C ALA A 664 -2.55 6.41 28.94
N VAL A 665 -2.50 6.48 27.61
CA VAL A 665 -3.64 6.96 26.82
C VAL A 665 -4.77 5.94 27.01
N ASN A 666 -5.96 6.42 27.32
CA ASN A 666 -7.12 5.54 27.44
C ASN A 666 -7.40 4.90 26.08
N GLU A 667 -7.44 3.57 26.01
CA GLU A 667 -7.75 2.82 24.79
C GLU A 667 -9.10 3.25 24.18
N ASP A 668 -10.09 3.58 25.02
CA ASP A 668 -11.41 4.05 24.53
C ASP A 668 -11.36 5.45 23.85
N GLU A 669 -10.25 6.19 23.99
CA GLU A 669 -10.01 7.49 23.34
C GLU A 669 -9.10 7.40 22.09
N ILE A 670 -8.65 6.20 21.71
CA ILE A 670 -7.77 6.00 20.54
C ILE A 670 -8.58 6.08 19.23
N VAL A 671 -8.06 6.85 18.28
CA VAL A 671 -8.47 6.84 16.88
C VAL A 671 -7.51 5.91 16.13
N ASP A 672 -8.00 4.74 15.73
CA ASP A 672 -7.19 3.76 15.02
C ASP A 672 -7.29 3.94 13.49
N ILE A 673 -6.16 3.88 12.80
CA ILE A 673 -6.02 4.08 11.36
C ILE A 673 -5.23 2.91 10.77
N GLY A 674 -5.82 2.24 9.78
CA GLY A 674 -5.16 1.23 8.97
C GLY A 674 -4.41 1.88 7.83
N VAL A 675 -3.15 1.53 7.62
CA VAL A 675 -2.36 1.96 6.47
C VAL A 675 -1.75 0.77 5.75
N ASP A 676 -1.65 0.85 4.43
CA ASP A 676 -0.98 -0.14 3.56
C ASP A 676 -0.27 0.61 2.42
N GLY A 677 0.70 -0.02 1.76
CA GLY A 677 1.43 0.53 0.62
C GLY A 677 2.93 0.72 0.84
N SER A 678 3.66 0.70 -0.28
CA SER A 678 5.12 0.61 -0.30
C SER A 678 5.86 1.81 0.31
N LEU A 679 5.25 3.00 0.39
CA LEU A 679 5.92 4.16 0.99
C LEU A 679 5.96 4.02 2.52
N VAL A 680 4.83 3.71 3.14
CA VAL A 680 4.75 3.54 4.59
C VAL A 680 5.45 2.27 5.08
N GLU A 681 5.53 1.22 4.25
CA GLU A 681 6.27 0.00 4.60
C GLU A 681 7.79 0.09 4.38
N PHE A 682 8.28 0.80 3.35
CA PHE A 682 9.68 0.70 2.91
C PHE A 682 10.46 2.03 2.86
N TYR A 683 9.84 3.21 3.02
CA TYR A 683 10.58 4.46 3.13
C TYR A 683 10.93 4.75 4.60
N PRO A 684 12.22 4.86 4.98
CA PRO A 684 12.61 5.10 6.37
C PRO A 684 12.03 6.42 6.91
N GLY A 685 11.31 6.36 8.04
CA GLY A 685 10.74 7.55 8.68
C GLY A 685 9.48 8.13 8.01
N PHE A 686 8.88 7.47 7.02
CA PHE A 686 7.67 7.99 6.36
C PHE A 686 6.51 8.26 7.34
N GLU A 687 6.29 7.34 8.29
CA GLU A 687 5.29 7.52 9.35
C GLU A 687 5.65 8.69 10.29
N ASP A 688 6.94 8.90 10.59
CA ASP A 688 7.38 9.96 11.49
C ASP A 688 7.10 11.35 10.90
N TYR A 689 7.48 11.60 9.64
CA TYR A 689 7.19 12.87 8.95
C TYR A 689 5.68 13.09 8.73
N MET A 690 4.91 12.02 8.53
CA MET A 690 3.45 12.05 8.48
C MET A 690 2.85 12.45 9.84
N ARG A 691 3.36 11.89 10.95
CA ARG A 691 2.98 12.27 12.32
C ARG A 691 3.37 13.70 12.67
N GLU A 692 4.50 14.19 12.19
CA GLU A 692 4.89 15.61 12.37
C GLU A 692 3.87 16.57 11.76
N ALA A 693 3.37 16.30 10.54
CA ALA A 693 2.31 17.11 9.94
C ALA A 693 0.98 17.03 10.72
N ILE A 694 0.59 15.82 11.16
CA ILE A 694 -0.60 15.64 12.02
C ILE A 694 -0.45 16.41 13.35
N ARG A 695 0.74 16.40 13.94
CA ARG A 695 1.08 17.14 15.17
C ARG A 695 1.09 18.66 14.97
N ALA A 696 1.46 19.13 13.79
CA ALA A 696 1.45 20.55 13.42
C ALA A 696 0.03 21.08 13.12
N THR A 697 -0.94 20.21 12.91
CA THR A 697 -2.31 20.58 12.55
C THR A 697 -3.07 21.19 13.74
N GLU A 698 -3.58 22.41 13.55
CA GLU A 698 -4.49 23.10 14.46
C GLU A 698 -5.77 22.29 14.68
N GLY A 699 -6.22 22.19 15.93
CA GLY A 699 -7.30 21.29 16.35
C GLY A 699 -6.85 19.87 16.73
N ILE A 700 -5.72 19.37 16.20
CA ILE A 700 -5.13 18.08 16.62
C ILE A 700 -4.01 18.30 17.64
N GLY A 701 -2.93 18.96 17.23
CA GLY A 701 -1.74 19.18 18.05
C GLY A 701 -1.05 17.89 18.54
N ALA A 702 -0.01 18.04 19.37
CA ALA A 702 0.70 16.89 19.96
C ALA A 702 -0.16 16.00 20.88
N THR A 703 -1.24 16.54 21.45
CA THR A 703 -2.14 15.75 22.32
C THR A 703 -3.14 14.93 21.51
N GLY A 704 -3.64 15.44 20.37
CA GLY A 704 -4.46 14.68 19.44
C GLY A 704 -3.66 13.62 18.70
N GLU A 705 -2.44 13.95 18.25
CA GLU A 705 -1.56 13.01 17.54
C GLU A 705 -1.22 11.77 18.38
N ARG A 706 -0.97 11.93 19.69
CA ARG A 706 -0.78 10.79 20.62
C ARG A 706 -2.01 9.88 20.78
N LYS A 707 -3.20 10.31 20.36
CA LYS A 707 -4.41 9.46 20.31
C LYS A 707 -4.58 8.73 18.98
N ILE A 708 -3.79 9.07 17.97
CA ILE A 708 -3.87 8.47 16.64
C ILE A 708 -2.91 7.28 16.56
N ARG A 709 -3.51 6.09 16.57
CA ARG A 709 -2.82 4.82 16.34
C ARG A 709 -2.81 4.55 14.85
N ILE A 710 -1.62 4.55 14.25
CA ILE A 710 -1.42 4.13 12.87
C ILE A 710 -0.89 2.69 12.93
N GLY A 711 -1.41 1.81 12.08
CA GLY A 711 -0.95 0.42 12.05
C GLY A 711 -1.11 -0.22 10.68
N ILE A 712 -0.11 -1.01 10.29
CA ILE A 712 -0.11 -1.71 9.01
C ILE A 712 -1.31 -2.67 8.93
N ALA A 713 -2.15 -2.48 7.91
CA ALA A 713 -3.29 -3.33 7.60
C ALA A 713 -2.84 -4.40 6.60
N LYS A 714 -2.62 -5.63 7.09
CA LYS A 714 -2.11 -6.72 6.24
C LYS A 714 -3.23 -7.27 5.36
N ASP A 715 -3.00 -7.21 4.04
CA ASP A 715 -3.85 -7.78 3.00
C ASP A 715 -5.28 -7.20 2.94
N GLY A 716 -5.38 -5.87 2.81
CA GLY A 716 -6.67 -5.17 2.68
C GLY A 716 -7.56 -5.70 1.55
N SER A 717 -6.98 -5.95 0.36
CA SER A 717 -7.74 -6.45 -0.81
C SER A 717 -8.16 -7.93 -0.71
N GLY A 718 -7.58 -8.71 0.20
CA GLY A 718 -8.00 -10.09 0.50
C GLY A 718 -8.90 -10.17 1.73
N VAL A 719 -8.34 -9.90 2.91
CA VAL A 719 -9.03 -10.02 4.21
C VAL A 719 -10.18 -9.03 4.33
N GLY A 720 -9.95 -7.78 3.93
CA GLY A 720 -10.98 -6.75 3.96
C GLY A 720 -12.17 -7.07 3.07
N ALA A 721 -11.93 -7.60 1.87
CA ALA A 721 -13.00 -7.99 0.96
C ALA A 721 -13.86 -9.15 1.48
N ALA A 722 -13.23 -10.13 2.11
CA ALA A 722 -13.93 -11.21 2.81
C ALA A 722 -14.79 -10.70 3.98
N LEU A 723 -14.31 -9.71 4.73
CA LEU A 723 -15.06 -9.05 5.81
C LEU A 723 -16.24 -8.22 5.28
N ILE A 724 -16.10 -7.56 4.12
CA ILE A 724 -17.23 -6.82 3.51
C ILE A 724 -18.28 -7.79 2.96
N ALA A 725 -17.87 -8.93 2.40
CA ALA A 725 -18.80 -10.00 2.01
C ALA A 725 -19.55 -10.61 3.20
N LEU A 726 -18.94 -10.63 4.39
CA LEU A 726 -19.61 -10.96 5.65
C LEU A 726 -20.64 -9.89 6.04
N VAL A 727 -20.28 -8.61 5.99
CA VAL A 727 -21.22 -7.50 6.31
C VAL A 727 -22.43 -7.50 5.37
N ALA A 728 -22.21 -7.68 4.06
CA ALA A 728 -23.29 -7.85 3.09
C ALA A 728 -24.22 -9.03 3.45
N ALA A 729 -23.67 -10.16 3.88
CA ALA A 729 -24.44 -11.32 4.31
C ALA A 729 -25.20 -11.12 5.64
N GLN A 730 -24.74 -10.21 6.50
CA GLN A 730 -25.47 -9.79 7.70
C GLN A 730 -26.62 -8.84 7.33
N MET A 731 -26.40 -7.88 6.43
CA MET A 731 -27.43 -6.96 5.92
C MET A 731 -28.59 -7.72 5.24
N GLU A 732 -28.29 -8.70 4.39
CA GLU A 732 -29.31 -9.58 3.78
C GLU A 732 -30.19 -10.28 4.83
N LYS A 733 -29.59 -10.78 5.92
CA LYS A 733 -30.31 -11.47 7.00
C LYS A 733 -31.22 -10.51 7.77
N SER A 734 -30.72 -9.33 8.13
CA SER A 734 -31.51 -8.30 8.82
C SER A 734 -32.72 -7.82 8.00
N ALA A 735 -32.52 -7.63 6.69
CA ALA A 735 -33.61 -7.29 5.77
C ALA A 735 -34.66 -8.42 5.67
N SER A 736 -34.24 -9.68 5.70
CA SER A 736 -35.14 -10.84 5.67
C SER A 736 -35.89 -11.09 6.99
N SER A 737 -35.35 -10.69 8.14
CA SER A 737 -36.03 -10.83 9.44
C SER A 737 -37.03 -9.72 9.74
N THR A 738 -37.07 -8.68 8.90
CA THR A 738 -37.94 -7.51 9.03
C THR A 738 -39.15 -7.58 8.07
N LYS A 739 -39.22 -8.61 7.22
CA LYS A 739 -40.33 -8.93 6.30
C LYS A 739 -41.11 -10.14 6.78
#